data_AF-S7W4G5-F1
#
_entry.id   AF-S7W4G5-F1
#
_cell.length_a   1.000
_cell.length_b   1.000
_cell.length_c   1.000
_cell.angle_alpha   90.00
_cell.angle_beta   90.00
_cell.angle_gamma   90.00
#
_symmetry.space_group_name_H-M   'P 1'
#
loop_
_entity.id
_entity.type
_entity.pdbx_description
1 polymer ?
#
loop_
_entity_poly.entity_id
_entity_poly.type
_entity_poly.pdbx_seq_one_letter_code
_entity_poly.pdbx_strand_id
1 'polypeptide(L)'
;MHLAGDVGVQFECVCSQTHPGQTLWVVGSVPALGSWSLHAALQLETGPDTFPRWKSRDGVRVPRNQDVEFKFVIMSQNRDYVVWEQIYNRKICTDSPIIYKSRFGEWQSETTPWVLASKAGTVGLKLSPIAGDQQQQPTWMGRSPDTAASPVLRLSSHLDLLSSPSVSPSTSSLGGISPFSVGRRVPENAEGEARERSEEGPESATLPSSALQRLVEGEQTARSWREKLEVVKNVLAAALKEGKSRCNPQETVTLIDSLAYCSIYLHFVSQGDIVCTEDGRHFRPNHHASLSRELCIILEQIVQEMSGRDDIMADATRILARSIAPSLPSFGAPFTASQPLTRIRDIAHRNDIPSDLKNEIKHTLQNKLHRCAGPEDLVTAENLLRRFHTNPSAYPHAFVVEFERFYDELRRFFNATDLETRLVDLRQQENPRAVELINRFLESKSRSDDPNAGLTKLLVTLSVCADLRAAFTCQLRDSCAVTFHQDIHQVQEMRLAEILLDDVAFVLLSRSEALFEQEPNSKWAEALEALSLGVQNVRISGIKRDECRALANEFSGLARQAFHSRDDYLILKASLDRCRRLCEDFTDLQIALFSTRALALGAQLKLPEHAVRVFSEAVVRSSVVFQISKLCRALLRGIQVRLNLQPYDTLVAGKAVGSLLFFDTLEEAVLHCIRRSHSASSLRASGLPLGAACSSPESEKNSQQLEPSTPNVKLTLLGEEKKTVTEKAKEVFADSPPIILAARCASGDEEIAGLDGPNARVVAIVVGHDLPILSHLGVRARQKGVPFVACQDPGAFEAITASQGKIVSLSADAQSVSFQVLEGGTATEALQRQRQQEETLDEKGTPNEENPPLLISSPSLSYPFSSAISSSLLASPSPPATLTAREMTLETCGAKAATCARLRILAEEAESKNENGRGCHAPMNVFEAANCLAFPYGTAEWLIQQQGERELFQSLIEKLETSAPGSELDEAVAKLQDLIMHLNLPEEIVLPVVHLFGTRSRLVVRSSANVEDLKGMSAAGLYESVANVSVMDAVAFRSAVVTVWASLYSRRAVLARRAAGVPQHQACMAVLIQELVSPELSFILHTVNPLEKDKHRLYAEICPGLGETLASAGTRGSPYRMLVNKATGEMTMLSFCNYSTSLVPAMPKNRSFIALREGKTTQQATPQLTPSSLVKSRVMDYTIEPMTHDLGYRVHIAHRLAGVAVALEAELEGPQDVEGVISGDAVWVVQSRPQPVSD
;
A
#
# COMPACT_ATOMS: atom_id res chain seq x y z
N MET A 1 -31.03 12.19 50.11
CA MET A 1 -30.95 13.53 50.75
C MET A 1 -30.49 14.51 49.69
N HIS A 2 -31.22 15.62 49.48
CA HIS A 2 -30.74 16.74 48.67
C HIS A 2 -30.05 17.78 49.56
N LEU A 3 -29.32 18.71 48.91
CA LEU A 3 -28.54 19.83 49.48
C LEU A 3 -27.17 19.35 50.04
N ALA A 4 -26.06 20.06 49.81
CA ALA A 4 -25.90 21.44 49.35
C ALA A 4 -25.49 21.56 47.86
N GLY A 5 -26.09 22.53 47.17
CA GLY A 5 -26.09 22.60 45.70
C GLY A 5 -24.72 22.74 45.05
N ASP A 6 -24.50 21.95 44.00
CA ASP A 6 -23.34 22.04 43.12
C ASP A 6 -23.09 23.46 42.66
N VAL A 7 -21.82 23.81 42.60
CA VAL A 7 -21.34 25.13 42.25
C VAL A 7 -20.77 25.10 40.83
N GLY A 8 -21.09 26.13 40.03
CA GLY A 8 -20.65 26.22 38.64
C GLY A 8 -19.20 26.68 38.55
N VAL A 9 -18.33 25.86 37.97
CA VAL A 9 -16.93 26.19 37.68
C VAL A 9 -16.72 26.23 36.17
N GLN A 10 -16.35 27.39 35.63
CA GLN A 10 -15.91 27.51 34.25
C GLN A 10 -14.39 27.43 34.20
N PHE A 11 -13.83 26.54 33.39
CA PHE A 11 -12.37 26.35 33.31
C PHE A 11 -11.80 27.21 32.18
N GLU A 12 -10.75 27.98 32.47
CA GLU A 12 -9.93 28.73 31.52
C GLU A 12 -8.46 28.31 31.68
N CYS A 13 -7.81 27.94 30.58
CA CYS A 13 -6.41 27.52 30.59
C CYS A 13 -5.65 28.10 29.41
N VAL A 14 -4.49 28.71 29.64
CA VAL A 14 -3.59 29.12 28.55
C VAL A 14 -2.70 27.93 28.19
N CYS A 15 -2.85 27.41 26.97
CA CYS A 15 -2.07 26.31 26.42
C CYS A 15 -1.70 26.61 24.96
N SER A 16 -0.43 26.90 24.72
CA SER A 16 0.16 27.07 23.38
C SER A 16 0.84 25.81 22.85
N GLN A 17 0.78 24.70 23.60
CA GLN A 17 1.38 23.40 23.24
C GLN A 17 0.43 22.51 22.41
N THR A 18 -0.80 22.98 22.19
CA THR A 18 -1.80 22.34 21.34
C THR A 18 -1.51 22.62 19.87
N HIS A 19 -1.40 21.57 19.06
CA HIS A 19 -1.28 21.68 17.61
C HIS A 19 -2.67 21.61 16.93
N PRO A 20 -2.82 22.08 15.67
CA PRO A 20 -4.07 21.89 14.91
C PRO A 20 -4.53 20.43 14.91
N GLY A 21 -5.84 20.20 15.10
CA GLY A 21 -6.42 18.86 15.30
C GLY A 21 -6.37 18.35 16.75
N GLN A 22 -5.57 18.96 17.62
CA GLN A 22 -5.56 18.70 19.06
C GLN A 22 -6.41 19.75 19.78
N THR A 23 -7.05 19.33 20.86
CA THR A 23 -7.90 20.17 21.72
C THR A 23 -7.54 19.96 23.18
N LEU A 24 -7.77 20.97 24.02
CA LEU A 24 -7.51 20.88 25.45
C LEU A 24 -8.76 20.41 26.21
N TRP A 25 -8.59 19.54 27.19
CA TRP A 25 -9.65 18.95 27.99
C TRP A 25 -9.34 19.05 29.48
N VAL A 26 -10.35 18.91 30.34
CA VAL A 26 -10.24 18.74 31.79
C VAL A 26 -10.75 17.35 32.16
N VAL A 27 -9.95 16.61 32.92
CA VAL A 27 -10.30 15.29 33.44
C VAL A 27 -10.05 15.27 34.93
N GLY A 28 -10.99 14.79 35.74
CA GLY A 28 -10.89 14.87 37.20
C GLY A 28 -11.76 13.88 37.94
N SER A 29 -11.68 13.90 39.27
CA SER A 29 -12.24 12.89 40.18
C SER A 29 -13.77 12.81 40.16
N VAL A 30 -14.45 13.93 39.93
CA VAL A 30 -15.92 13.98 39.90
C VAL A 30 -16.50 13.52 38.57
N PRO A 31 -17.71 12.94 38.53
CA PRO A 31 -18.34 12.46 37.29
C PRO A 31 -18.50 13.54 36.22
N ALA A 32 -18.71 14.79 36.63
CA ALA A 32 -18.84 15.93 35.73
C ALA A 32 -17.52 16.34 35.03
N LEU A 33 -16.38 15.80 35.47
CA LEU A 33 -15.07 15.86 34.83
C LEU A 33 -14.57 14.46 34.41
N GLY A 34 -15.50 13.51 34.27
CA GLY A 34 -15.24 12.17 33.74
C GLY A 34 -14.73 11.12 34.71
N SER A 35 -14.59 11.40 36.02
CA SER A 35 -14.04 10.47 37.02
C SER A 35 -12.74 9.79 36.57
N TRP A 36 -11.78 10.60 36.11
CA TRP A 36 -10.50 10.21 35.52
C TRP A 36 -10.55 9.42 34.20
N SER A 37 -11.73 9.15 33.65
CA SER A 37 -11.87 8.56 32.31
C SER A 37 -11.79 9.62 31.22
N LEU A 38 -10.83 9.46 30.31
CA LEU A 38 -10.70 10.30 29.11
C LEU A 38 -11.99 10.31 28.27
N HIS A 39 -12.74 9.22 28.24
CA HIS A 39 -13.96 9.09 27.45
C HIS A 39 -15.04 10.11 27.85
N ALA A 40 -15.09 10.46 29.15
CA ALA A 40 -16.04 11.41 29.73
C ALA A 40 -15.37 12.75 30.16
N ALA A 41 -14.19 13.05 29.62
CA ALA A 41 -13.50 14.32 29.82
C ALA A 41 -14.33 15.53 29.39
N LEU A 42 -14.12 16.68 30.02
CA LEU A 42 -14.71 17.96 29.62
C LEU A 42 -13.84 18.63 28.55
N GLN A 43 -14.38 18.88 27.35
CA GLN A 43 -13.66 19.64 26.33
C GLN A 43 -13.61 21.13 26.65
N LEU A 44 -12.47 21.75 26.36
CA LEU A 44 -12.30 23.20 26.32
C LEU A 44 -12.19 23.65 24.87
N GLU A 45 -12.66 24.85 24.61
CA GLU A 45 -12.74 25.44 23.27
C GLU A 45 -11.80 26.64 23.16
N THR A 46 -11.26 26.84 21.97
CA THR A 46 -10.49 28.02 21.59
C THR A 46 -10.81 28.38 20.14
N GLY A 47 -10.42 29.56 19.70
CA GLY A 47 -10.57 30.03 18.33
C GLY A 47 -9.42 30.94 17.92
N PRO A 48 -9.36 31.38 16.65
CA PRO A 48 -8.21 32.10 16.10
C PRO A 48 -7.80 33.33 16.92
N ASP A 49 -8.77 34.13 17.37
CA ASP A 49 -8.54 35.36 18.15
C ASP A 49 -8.40 35.13 19.67
N THR A 50 -8.60 33.89 20.14
CA THR A 50 -8.55 33.56 21.57
C THR A 50 -7.39 32.64 21.94
N PHE A 51 -6.88 31.83 21.00
CA PHE A 51 -5.66 31.03 21.16
C PHE A 51 -4.48 31.91 21.62
N PRO A 52 -3.64 31.47 22.58
CA PRO A 52 -3.59 30.15 23.21
C PRO A 52 -4.52 29.96 24.43
N ARG A 53 -5.61 30.74 24.58
CA ARG A 53 -6.56 30.60 25.71
C ARG A 53 -7.69 29.65 25.35
N TRP A 54 -7.83 28.60 26.15
CA TRP A 54 -8.87 27.58 26.08
C TRP A 54 -9.89 27.80 27.20
N LYS A 55 -11.17 27.56 26.92
CA LYS A 55 -12.26 27.83 27.86
C LYS A 55 -13.38 26.79 27.76
N SER A 56 -13.94 26.34 28.88
CA SER A 56 -15.12 25.47 28.85
C SER A 56 -16.34 26.27 28.40
N ARG A 57 -17.05 25.79 27.36
CA ARG A 57 -18.21 26.47 26.76
C ARG A 57 -19.25 26.84 27.84
N ASP A 58 -19.66 25.83 28.59
CA ASP A 58 -20.47 25.96 29.80
C ASP A 58 -19.60 25.79 31.05
N GLY A 59 -20.09 26.27 32.20
CA GLY A 59 -19.48 25.97 33.50
C GLY A 59 -20.01 24.67 34.07
N VAL A 60 -19.09 23.84 34.55
CA VAL A 60 -19.37 22.49 35.06
C VAL A 60 -19.81 22.56 36.52
N ARG A 61 -20.83 21.77 36.88
CA ARG A 61 -21.27 21.61 38.26
C ARG A 61 -20.30 20.70 39.01
N VAL A 62 -19.67 21.23 40.05
CA VAL A 62 -18.83 20.49 40.99
C VAL A 62 -19.40 20.55 42.41
N PRO A 63 -19.14 19.56 43.29
CA PRO A 63 -19.64 19.59 44.66
C PRO A 63 -19.13 20.81 45.44
N ARG A 64 -20.03 21.45 46.20
CA ARG A 64 -19.74 22.65 46.99
C ARG A 64 -18.89 22.30 48.21
N ASN A 65 -17.84 23.08 48.47
CA ASN A 65 -16.92 22.89 49.62
C ASN A 65 -16.34 21.47 49.75
N GLN A 66 -15.99 20.85 48.63
CA GLN A 66 -15.22 19.60 48.60
C GLN A 66 -14.04 19.74 47.64
N ASP A 67 -12.92 19.10 47.97
CA ASP A 67 -11.73 19.06 47.11
C ASP A 67 -12.00 18.21 45.87
N VAL A 68 -12.14 18.87 44.72
CA VAL A 68 -12.19 18.21 43.41
C VAL A 68 -10.79 18.21 42.81
N GLU A 69 -10.26 17.01 42.58
CA GLU A 69 -8.98 16.83 41.89
C GLU A 69 -9.18 16.77 40.37
N PHE A 70 -8.31 17.41 39.59
CA PHE A 70 -8.36 17.36 38.12
C PHE A 70 -7.00 17.65 37.48
N LYS A 71 -6.92 17.43 36.17
CA LYS A 71 -5.81 17.80 35.28
C LYS A 71 -6.31 18.29 33.94
N PHE A 72 -5.51 19.12 33.28
CA PHE A 72 -5.65 19.40 31.86
C PHE A 72 -4.96 18.32 30.99
N VAL A 73 -5.54 18.01 29.83
CA VAL A 73 -5.06 17.00 28.88
C VAL A 73 -5.23 17.51 27.46
N ILE A 74 -4.19 17.45 26.65
CA ILE A 74 -4.23 17.70 25.20
C ILE A 74 -4.62 16.38 24.52
N MET A 75 -5.67 16.39 23.69
CA MET A 75 -6.10 15.21 22.93
C MET A 75 -6.45 15.54 21.49
N SER A 76 -6.09 14.66 20.55
CA SER A 76 -6.64 14.67 19.18
C SER A 76 -8.14 14.36 19.18
N GLN A 77 -8.85 14.76 18.13
CA GLN A 77 -10.28 14.46 17.99
C GLN A 77 -10.58 12.95 17.96
N ASN A 78 -9.65 12.13 17.44
CA ASN A 78 -9.77 10.67 17.39
C ASN A 78 -9.26 9.97 18.67
N ARG A 79 -8.73 10.72 19.66
CA ARG A 79 -8.19 10.22 20.96
C ARG A 79 -7.00 9.27 20.86
N ASP A 80 -6.41 9.15 19.68
CA ASP A 80 -5.17 8.43 19.36
C ASP A 80 -3.90 9.15 19.85
N TYR A 81 -3.98 10.47 20.06
CA TYR A 81 -2.94 11.28 20.69
C TYR A 81 -3.46 11.87 22.00
N VAL A 82 -2.74 11.63 23.11
CA VAL A 82 -3.11 12.09 24.46
C VAL A 82 -1.86 12.53 25.23
N VAL A 83 -1.80 13.80 25.63
CA VAL A 83 -0.72 14.36 26.46
C VAL A 83 -1.30 15.01 27.70
N TRP A 84 -1.06 14.40 28.85
CA TRP A 84 -1.43 14.92 30.16
C TRP A 84 -0.49 16.05 30.59
N GLU A 85 -1.00 17.01 31.38
CA GLU A 85 -0.11 17.98 32.01
C GLU A 85 0.82 17.33 33.04
N GLN A 86 2.10 17.71 32.98
CA GLN A 86 3.22 17.10 33.71
C GLN A 86 3.42 17.70 35.11
N ILE A 87 2.32 17.92 35.83
CA ILE A 87 2.30 18.33 37.24
C ILE A 87 1.45 17.36 38.07
N TYR A 88 1.43 17.50 39.40
CA TYR A 88 0.49 16.76 40.25
C TYR A 88 -0.97 17.21 40.00
N ASN A 89 -1.95 16.41 40.44
CA ASN A 89 -3.37 16.74 40.31
C ASN A 89 -3.67 18.11 40.94
N ARG A 90 -4.30 19.00 40.18
CA ARG A 90 -4.81 20.29 40.66
C ARG A 90 -6.00 20.04 41.57
N LYS A 91 -6.20 20.88 42.59
CA LYS A 91 -7.37 20.83 43.47
C LYS A 91 -8.17 22.12 43.37
N ILE A 92 -9.50 22.00 43.34
CA ILE A 92 -10.42 23.13 43.48
C ILE A 92 -11.48 22.80 44.52
N CYS A 93 -11.70 23.72 45.44
CA CYS A 93 -12.73 23.66 46.48
C CYS A 93 -13.34 25.07 46.55
N THR A 94 -14.65 25.19 46.34
CA THR A 94 -15.33 26.49 46.25
C THR A 94 -16.77 26.42 46.76
N ASP A 95 -17.26 27.55 47.28
CA ASP A 95 -18.63 27.74 47.75
C ASP A 95 -19.49 28.59 46.81
N SER A 96 -18.91 29.21 45.79
CA SER A 96 -19.55 30.20 44.93
C SER A 96 -19.11 30.03 43.47
N PRO A 97 -19.96 30.35 42.47
CA PRO A 97 -19.63 30.09 41.07
C PRO A 97 -18.41 30.89 40.64
N ILE A 98 -17.42 30.22 40.04
CA ILE A 98 -16.13 30.80 39.69
C ILE A 98 -15.66 30.38 38.31
N ILE A 99 -14.81 31.21 37.73
CA ILE A 99 -13.96 30.89 36.59
C ILE A 99 -12.58 30.55 37.17
N TYR A 100 -12.12 29.31 36.96
CA TYR A 100 -10.79 28.85 37.35
C TYR A 100 -9.82 29.07 36.19
N LYS A 101 -8.82 29.93 36.37
CA LYS A 101 -7.85 30.35 35.35
C LYS A 101 -6.47 29.80 35.65
N SER A 102 -5.77 29.27 34.67
CA SER A 102 -4.42 28.69 34.84
C SER A 102 -3.62 28.65 33.53
N ARG A 103 -2.39 28.12 33.56
CA ARG A 103 -1.60 27.75 32.37
C ARG A 103 -1.27 26.26 32.37
N PHE A 104 -1.26 25.64 31.20
CA PHE A 104 -1.03 24.20 31.04
C PHE A 104 0.37 23.81 31.52
N GLY A 105 0.45 22.86 32.45
CA GLY A 105 1.73 22.43 33.05
C GLY A 105 2.33 23.39 34.09
N GLU A 106 1.69 24.52 34.40
CA GLU A 106 2.15 25.44 35.47
C GLU A 106 1.23 25.38 36.69
N TRP A 107 1.82 25.34 37.90
CA TRP A 107 1.06 25.25 39.16
C TRP A 107 0.25 26.50 39.54
N GLN A 108 0.49 27.63 38.87
CA GLN A 108 -0.15 28.91 39.22
C GLN A 108 -1.58 28.99 38.68
N SER A 109 -2.52 29.44 39.50
CA SER A 109 -3.93 29.59 39.13
C SER A 109 -4.61 30.75 39.87
N GLU A 110 -5.63 31.35 39.24
CA GLU A 110 -6.45 32.45 39.75
C GLU A 110 -7.94 32.07 39.64
N THR A 111 -8.78 32.53 40.57
CA THR A 111 -10.23 32.30 40.55
C THR A 111 -11.03 33.60 40.62
N THR A 112 -11.98 33.78 39.69
CA THR A 112 -12.83 35.00 39.62
C THR A 112 -14.32 34.64 39.57
N PRO A 113 -15.25 35.41 40.16
CA PRO A 113 -16.69 35.05 40.18
C PRO A 113 -17.33 34.88 38.79
N TRP A 114 -18.28 33.95 38.67
CA TRP A 114 -19.01 33.63 37.43
C TRP A 114 -20.51 33.96 37.56
N VAL A 115 -21.09 34.64 36.56
CA VAL A 115 -22.49 35.13 36.57
C VAL A 115 -23.23 34.64 35.32
N LEU A 116 -24.37 33.98 35.50
CA LEU A 116 -25.18 33.34 34.45
C LEU A 116 -26.34 34.22 33.95
N ALA A 117 -26.57 34.23 32.64
CA ALA A 117 -27.72 34.88 31.99
C ALA A 117 -28.70 33.83 31.42
N SER A 118 -30.02 34.08 31.52
CA SER A 118 -31.07 33.08 31.29
C SER A 118 -31.81 33.20 29.96
N LYS A 119 -32.15 32.07 29.34
CA LYS A 119 -33.25 31.92 28.36
C LYS A 119 -33.92 30.54 28.50
N ALA A 120 -35.20 30.45 28.15
CA ALA A 120 -36.04 29.26 28.26
C ALA A 120 -36.87 29.03 26.98
N GLY A 121 -37.27 27.79 26.70
CA GLY A 121 -38.18 27.47 25.59
C GLY A 121 -38.14 25.99 25.18
N THR A 122 -39.06 25.19 25.73
CA THR A 122 -39.15 23.73 25.50
C THR A 122 -40.49 23.35 24.88
N VAL A 123 -40.51 22.66 23.73
CA VAL A 123 -41.57 21.69 23.35
C VAL A 123 -40.93 20.62 22.47
N GLY A 124 -41.32 19.35 22.65
CA GLY A 124 -40.92 18.24 21.76
C GLY A 124 -42.11 17.34 21.42
N LEU A 125 -41.94 16.47 20.42
CA LEU A 125 -42.87 15.39 20.06
C LEU A 125 -42.07 14.12 19.67
N LYS A 126 -42.74 12.96 19.70
CA LYS A 126 -42.10 11.64 19.91
C LYS A 126 -42.41 10.64 18.79
N LEU A 127 -41.45 9.72 18.57
CA LEU A 127 -41.59 8.35 18.01
C LEU A 127 -41.87 8.18 16.50
N SER A 128 -40.91 7.60 15.78
CA SER A 128 -40.88 6.14 15.55
C SER A 128 -39.52 5.71 14.93
N PRO A 129 -39.03 4.48 15.17
CA PRO A 129 -37.82 3.97 14.53
C PRO A 129 -38.17 3.23 13.23
N ILE A 130 -37.62 3.68 12.11
CA ILE A 130 -37.54 2.85 10.89
C ILE A 130 -36.22 2.08 10.97
N ALA A 131 -36.30 0.77 11.13
CA ALA A 131 -35.17 -0.11 10.88
C ALA A 131 -34.93 -0.13 9.37
N GLY A 132 -33.78 0.40 8.93
CA GLY A 132 -33.30 0.29 7.57
C GLY A 132 -31.99 -0.48 7.58
N ASP A 133 -32.00 -1.70 7.03
CA ASP A 133 -30.80 -2.49 6.77
C ASP A 133 -29.86 -1.68 5.87
N GLN A 134 -28.76 -1.17 6.43
CA GLN A 134 -27.62 -0.74 5.63
C GLN A 134 -26.77 -1.95 5.28
N GLN A 135 -27.30 -2.78 4.37
CA GLN A 135 -26.44 -3.66 3.58
C GLN A 135 -25.48 -2.79 2.77
N GLN A 136 -24.24 -2.65 3.25
CA GLN A 136 -23.15 -2.20 2.42
C GLN A 136 -23.01 -3.20 1.27
N GLN A 137 -23.44 -2.80 0.07
CA GLN A 137 -23.23 -3.63 -1.11
C GLN A 137 -21.72 -3.68 -1.38
N PRO A 138 -21.11 -4.87 -1.48
CA PRO A 138 -19.71 -4.97 -1.85
C PRO A 138 -19.53 -4.41 -3.25
N THR A 139 -18.43 -3.67 -3.47
CA THR A 139 -18.01 -3.31 -4.83
C THR A 139 -17.77 -4.59 -5.64
N TRP A 140 -17.81 -4.50 -6.97
CA TRP A 140 -17.76 -5.66 -7.87
C TRP A 140 -16.46 -6.52 -7.80
N MET A 141 -15.49 -6.15 -6.97
CA MET A 141 -14.31 -6.96 -6.62
C MET A 141 -14.03 -7.01 -5.09
N GLY A 142 -15.01 -6.74 -4.24
CA GLY A 142 -14.90 -6.89 -2.79
C GLY A 142 -13.94 -5.92 -2.07
N ARG A 143 -13.64 -4.75 -2.67
CA ARG A 143 -12.66 -3.77 -2.15
C ARG A 143 -13.31 -2.48 -1.65
N SER A 144 -12.79 -1.94 -0.54
CA SER A 144 -13.11 -0.59 -0.05
C SER A 144 -12.03 0.42 -0.52
N PRO A 145 -12.26 1.74 -0.38
CA PRO A 145 -11.22 2.75 -0.65
C PRO A 145 -9.97 2.61 0.24
N ASP A 146 -10.10 1.93 1.38
CA ASP A 146 -9.03 1.75 2.38
C ASP A 146 -8.05 0.62 2.00
N THR A 147 -8.42 -0.25 1.05
CA THR A 147 -7.67 -1.46 0.68
C THR A 147 -6.48 -1.21 -0.29
N ALA A 148 -6.03 0.04 -0.42
CA ALA A 148 -5.09 0.49 -1.45
C ALA A 148 -3.60 0.23 -1.11
N ALA A 149 -2.74 0.09 -2.13
CA ALA A 149 -1.28 0.00 -1.93
C ALA A 149 -0.66 1.35 -1.47
N SER A 150 0.47 1.34 -0.76
CA SER A 150 1.08 2.53 -0.13
C SER A 150 1.14 3.82 -1.00
N PRO A 151 1.49 3.80 -2.30
CA PRO A 151 1.46 5.01 -3.14
C PRO A 151 0.04 5.48 -3.50
N VAL A 152 -0.91 4.54 -3.60
CA VAL A 152 -2.33 4.77 -3.85
C VAL A 152 -3.03 5.30 -2.59
N LEU A 153 -2.64 4.81 -1.40
CA LEU A 153 -3.07 5.36 -0.11
C LEU A 153 -2.72 6.84 0.03
N ARG A 154 -1.54 7.29 -0.41
CA ARG A 154 -1.19 8.73 -0.43
C ARG A 154 -2.10 9.57 -1.34
N LEU A 155 -2.72 8.95 -2.34
CA LEU A 155 -3.64 9.60 -3.28
C LEU A 155 -5.07 9.66 -2.75
N SER A 156 -5.51 8.67 -1.96
CA SER A 156 -6.79 8.71 -1.25
C SER A 156 -6.75 9.55 0.02
N SER A 157 -5.64 9.55 0.76
CA SER A 157 -5.46 10.27 2.05
C SER A 157 -5.26 11.79 1.93
N HIS A 158 -5.67 12.41 0.82
CA HIS A 158 -5.36 13.83 0.57
C HIS A 158 -6.23 14.82 1.37
N LEU A 159 -7.12 14.33 2.24
CA LEU A 159 -7.73 15.11 3.32
C LEU A 159 -6.84 15.20 4.57
N ASP A 160 -5.88 14.28 4.77
CA ASP A 160 -5.01 14.23 5.96
C ASP A 160 -3.61 14.84 5.73
N LEU A 161 -3.27 15.18 4.49
CA LEU A 161 -1.91 15.60 4.08
C LEU A 161 -1.57 17.09 4.31
N LEU A 162 -2.45 17.88 4.96
CA LEU A 162 -2.19 19.31 5.25
C LEU A 162 -1.50 19.59 6.59
N SER A 163 -1.00 18.57 7.30
CA SER A 163 -0.19 18.76 8.50
C SER A 163 0.91 17.71 8.71
N SER A 164 1.88 17.64 7.79
CA SER A 164 3.24 17.09 8.01
C SER A 164 4.22 17.48 6.89
N PRO A 165 5.51 17.73 7.17
CA PRO A 165 6.53 17.91 6.14
C PRO A 165 6.98 16.58 5.54
N SER A 166 6.98 16.50 4.21
CA SER A 166 7.69 15.54 3.32
C SER A 166 8.12 14.19 3.90
N VAL A 167 7.33 13.14 3.66
CA VAL A 167 7.75 11.73 3.81
C VAL A 167 7.97 11.10 2.42
N SER A 168 9.23 10.95 2.04
CA SER A 168 9.70 10.07 0.95
C SER A 168 9.21 8.62 1.17
N PRO A 169 9.28 7.69 0.20
CA PRO A 169 8.99 6.28 0.48
C PRO A 169 10.03 5.70 1.45
N SER A 170 9.70 5.72 2.74
CA SER A 170 10.48 5.16 3.84
C SER A 170 9.89 3.82 4.26
N THR A 171 10.64 2.75 4.02
CA THR A 171 10.89 1.81 5.10
C THR A 171 11.65 2.56 6.22
N SER A 172 11.35 2.23 7.48
CA SER A 172 12.20 2.39 8.67
C SER A 172 12.98 3.72 8.95
N SER A 173 12.66 4.33 10.11
CA SER A 173 13.54 5.10 11.03
C SER A 173 14.36 6.34 10.57
N LEU A 174 13.88 7.53 10.96
CA LEU A 174 14.53 8.73 11.61
C LEU A 174 15.98 9.23 11.23
N GLY A 175 16.20 10.58 11.23
CA GLY A 175 17.52 11.28 11.39
C GLY A 175 17.95 12.22 10.22
N GLY A 176 18.71 13.34 10.34
CA GLY A 176 19.27 14.11 11.49
C GLY A 176 19.36 15.65 11.19
N ILE A 177 20.12 16.49 11.95
CA ILE A 177 19.83 17.96 12.13
C ILE A 177 21.05 18.97 12.23
N SER A 178 20.89 20.24 11.74
CA SER A 178 21.68 21.50 12.08
C SER A 178 23.07 21.77 11.43
N PRO A 179 23.80 22.92 11.60
CA PRO A 179 23.46 24.37 11.83
C PRO A 179 24.15 25.40 10.88
N PHE A 180 23.69 26.68 10.82
CA PHE A 180 24.44 27.94 11.16
C PHE A 180 23.77 29.25 10.66
N SER A 181 24.28 30.41 11.11
CA SER A 181 23.61 31.72 11.21
C SER A 181 24.08 32.80 10.20
N VAL A 182 23.30 33.90 10.06
CA VAL A 182 23.72 35.33 10.20
C VAL A 182 22.63 36.32 9.74
N GLY A 183 22.26 37.26 10.63
CA GLY A 183 22.19 38.70 10.30
C GLY A 183 21.04 39.35 9.50
N ARG A 184 20.09 39.94 10.26
CA ARG A 184 19.76 41.40 10.24
C ARG A 184 18.79 42.01 9.17
N ARG A 185 17.60 42.40 9.67
CA ARG A 185 16.74 43.58 9.33
C ARG A 185 16.18 43.80 7.91
N VAL A 186 14.84 43.91 7.85
CA VAL A 186 14.07 44.86 6.99
C VAL A 186 12.94 45.45 7.88
N PRO A 187 12.55 46.74 7.76
CA PRO A 187 11.65 47.40 8.71
C PRO A 187 10.16 47.36 8.32
N GLU A 188 9.32 47.75 9.30
CA GLU A 188 7.87 47.97 9.22
C GLU A 188 7.48 49.11 8.24
N ASN A 189 6.25 49.06 7.70
CA ASN A 189 5.21 50.08 8.01
C ASN A 189 3.85 49.88 7.30
N ALA A 190 2.83 50.50 7.90
CA ALA A 190 1.48 50.82 7.41
C ALA A 190 0.55 49.62 7.11
N GLU A 191 -0.39 49.22 7.99
CA GLU A 191 -1.54 49.93 8.59
C GLU A 191 -2.77 50.08 7.66
N GLY A 192 -3.96 49.83 8.22
CA GLY A 192 -5.16 50.61 7.84
C GLY A 192 -6.46 49.88 7.49
N GLU A 193 -7.20 49.40 8.52
CA GLU A 193 -8.68 49.46 8.64
C GLU A 193 -9.63 48.76 7.61
N ALA A 194 -10.90 48.45 7.88
CA ALA A 194 -11.63 48.01 9.09
C ALA A 194 -13.12 47.68 8.74
N ARG A 195 -13.69 46.58 9.31
CA ARG A 195 -15.15 46.37 9.65
C ARG A 195 -16.19 46.30 8.48
N GLU A 196 -17.38 45.68 8.58
CA GLU A 196 -18.03 44.73 9.53
C GLU A 196 -19.28 44.05 8.90
N ARG A 197 -19.61 42.79 9.30
CA ARG A 197 -20.96 42.15 9.48
C ARG A 197 -21.90 41.95 8.25
N SER A 198 -22.82 40.95 8.20
CA SER A 198 -23.23 39.85 9.12
C SER A 198 -24.13 38.79 8.44
N GLU A 199 -24.32 37.62 9.12
CA GLU A 199 -25.47 36.65 9.03
C GLU A 199 -25.61 35.76 7.76
N GLU A 200 -25.93 34.43 7.77
CA GLU A 200 -26.30 33.41 8.80
C GLU A 200 -25.59 32.03 8.50
N GLY A 201 -25.67 31.04 9.40
CA GLY A 201 -25.20 29.63 9.18
C GLY A 201 -26.35 28.62 8.99
N PRO A 202 -26.17 27.27 9.13
CA PRO A 202 -24.99 26.50 9.56
C PRO A 202 -24.61 25.28 8.66
N GLU A 203 -23.44 24.67 8.88
CA GLU A 203 -23.22 23.20 9.04
C GLU A 203 -21.74 22.88 9.26
N SER A 204 -21.43 21.71 9.85
CA SER A 204 -20.06 21.29 10.21
C SER A 204 -19.35 20.60 9.04
N ALA A 205 -18.17 21.08 8.66
CA ALA A 205 -17.32 20.39 7.67
C ALA A 205 -15.83 20.49 8.00
N THR A 206 -15.13 19.38 7.72
CA THR A 206 -13.67 19.24 7.66
C THR A 206 -13.01 20.30 6.78
N LEU A 207 -11.80 20.75 7.13
CA LEU A 207 -11.02 21.69 6.30
C LEU A 207 -10.84 21.14 4.88
N PRO A 208 -11.38 21.81 3.85
CA PRO A 208 -11.33 21.31 2.47
C PRO A 208 -9.93 21.46 1.87
N SER A 209 -9.61 20.61 0.88
CA SER A 209 -8.48 20.83 -0.04
C SER A 209 -8.55 22.25 -0.63
N SER A 210 -7.40 22.90 -0.84
CA SER A 210 -7.35 24.23 -1.47
C SER A 210 -7.87 24.22 -2.91
N ALA A 211 -7.88 23.08 -3.59
CA ALA A 211 -8.53 22.93 -4.90
C ALA A 211 -10.06 22.82 -4.75
N LEU A 212 -10.54 21.98 -3.82
CA LEU A 212 -11.96 21.85 -3.50
C LEU A 212 -12.56 23.19 -3.07
N GLN A 213 -11.89 23.91 -2.17
CA GLN A 213 -12.34 25.21 -1.67
C GLN A 213 -12.47 26.23 -2.80
N ARG A 214 -11.41 26.42 -3.61
CA ARG A 214 -11.44 27.36 -4.75
C ARG A 214 -12.52 27.02 -5.78
N LEU A 215 -12.82 25.73 -5.96
CA LEU A 215 -13.85 25.27 -6.88
C LEU A 215 -15.26 25.50 -6.32
N VAL A 216 -15.49 25.27 -5.02
CA VAL A 216 -16.77 25.57 -4.33
C VAL A 216 -17.02 27.07 -4.24
N GLU A 217 -16.03 27.87 -3.85
CA GLU A 217 -16.09 29.34 -3.85
C GLU A 217 -16.31 29.88 -5.28
N GLY A 218 -15.63 29.29 -6.26
CA GLY A 218 -15.83 29.58 -7.67
C GLY A 218 -17.26 29.31 -8.13
N GLU A 219 -17.80 28.12 -7.82
CA GLU A 219 -19.17 27.70 -8.17
C GLU A 219 -20.24 28.64 -7.60
N GLN A 220 -20.08 29.14 -6.37
CA GLN A 220 -20.99 30.14 -5.80
C GLN A 220 -21.09 31.43 -6.65
N THR A 221 -20.02 31.76 -7.38
CA THR A 221 -19.98 32.94 -8.27
C THR A 221 -20.29 32.61 -9.74
N ALA A 222 -20.09 31.36 -10.17
CA ALA A 222 -20.12 30.94 -11.56
C ALA A 222 -21.50 30.44 -12.00
N ARG A 223 -22.28 31.32 -12.62
CA ARG A 223 -23.65 30.99 -13.09
C ARG A 223 -23.66 30.38 -14.48
N SER A 224 -22.90 30.98 -15.40
CA SER A 224 -22.79 30.54 -16.79
C SER A 224 -21.74 29.45 -16.98
N TRP A 225 -21.90 28.59 -17.99
CA TRP A 225 -20.91 27.56 -18.33
C TRP A 225 -19.51 28.16 -18.57
N ARG A 226 -19.45 29.34 -19.21
CA ARG A 226 -18.23 30.17 -19.33
C ARG A 226 -17.53 30.41 -17.99
N GLU A 227 -18.28 30.79 -16.96
CA GLU A 227 -17.73 31.08 -15.64
C GLU A 227 -17.26 29.80 -14.94
N LYS A 228 -17.98 28.69 -15.13
CA LYS A 228 -17.55 27.37 -14.63
C LYS A 228 -16.24 26.91 -15.28
N LEU A 229 -16.06 27.12 -16.58
CA LEU A 229 -14.78 26.88 -17.29
C LEU A 229 -13.66 27.81 -16.81
N GLU A 230 -13.97 29.08 -16.51
CA GLU A 230 -13.00 30.03 -15.94
C GLU A 230 -12.56 29.63 -14.52
N VAL A 231 -13.48 29.12 -13.68
CA VAL A 231 -13.14 28.55 -12.36
C VAL A 231 -12.17 27.38 -12.50
N VAL A 232 -12.46 26.41 -13.37
CA VAL A 232 -11.56 25.27 -13.66
C VAL A 232 -10.19 25.76 -14.11
N LYS A 233 -10.14 26.73 -15.03
CA LYS A 233 -8.87 27.31 -15.51
C LYS A 233 -8.07 27.93 -14.37
N ASN A 234 -8.72 28.66 -13.48
CA ASN A 234 -8.06 29.32 -12.36
C ASN A 234 -7.56 28.32 -11.30
N VAL A 235 -8.29 27.24 -11.02
CA VAL A 235 -7.84 26.14 -10.15
C VAL A 235 -6.59 25.47 -10.72
N LEU A 236 -6.60 25.08 -12.00
CA LEU A 236 -5.44 24.45 -12.64
C LEU A 236 -4.25 25.42 -12.75
N ALA A 237 -4.49 26.69 -13.10
CA ALA A 237 -3.43 27.69 -13.16
C ALA A 237 -2.82 28.02 -11.79
N ALA A 238 -3.57 27.88 -10.69
CA ALA A 238 -3.04 28.03 -9.33
C ALA A 238 -2.06 26.89 -9.00
N ALA A 239 -2.48 25.63 -9.20
CA ALA A 239 -1.63 24.46 -8.98
C ALA A 239 -0.32 24.52 -9.79
N LEU A 240 -0.38 25.01 -11.03
CA LEU A 240 0.79 25.16 -11.90
C LEU A 240 1.71 26.33 -11.54
N LYS A 241 1.22 27.35 -10.82
CA LYS A 241 2.00 28.51 -10.32
C LYS A 241 2.66 28.26 -8.97
N GLU A 242 2.00 27.47 -8.12
CA GLU A 242 2.55 26.97 -6.86
C GLU A 242 3.72 26.01 -7.14
N GLY A 243 3.60 25.19 -8.19
CA GLY A 243 4.63 24.26 -8.65
C GLY A 243 5.75 24.89 -9.51
N LYS A 244 6.63 25.71 -8.91
CA LYS A 244 7.81 26.28 -9.60
C LYS A 244 8.99 25.30 -9.73
N SER A 245 8.96 24.16 -9.06
CA SER A 245 10.01 23.13 -9.12
C SER A 245 9.40 21.73 -9.08
N ARG A 246 8.70 21.38 -10.17
CA ARG A 246 7.82 20.18 -10.32
C ARG A 246 8.51 18.81 -10.20
N CYS A 247 9.74 18.77 -9.70
CA CYS A 247 10.38 17.59 -9.14
C CYS A 247 9.93 17.29 -7.70
N ASN A 248 9.24 18.21 -7.03
CA ASN A 248 8.70 18.01 -5.68
C ASN A 248 7.47 17.07 -5.71
N PRO A 249 7.48 15.96 -4.94
CA PRO A 249 6.32 15.08 -4.84
C PRO A 249 5.05 15.81 -4.40
N GLN A 250 5.14 16.72 -3.41
CA GLN A 250 3.96 17.40 -2.85
C GLN A 250 3.25 18.28 -3.89
N GLU A 251 4.00 19.03 -4.70
CA GLU A 251 3.46 19.84 -5.81
C GLU A 251 2.74 18.95 -6.84
N THR A 252 3.26 17.75 -7.09
CA THR A 252 2.63 16.78 -7.99
C THR A 252 1.29 16.29 -7.44
N VAL A 253 1.19 16.03 -6.13
CA VAL A 253 -0.08 15.56 -5.56
C VAL A 253 -1.14 16.67 -5.51
N THR A 254 -0.77 17.93 -5.22
CA THR A 254 -1.67 19.09 -5.34
C THR A 254 -2.21 19.26 -6.77
N LEU A 255 -1.38 18.99 -7.79
CA LEU A 255 -1.82 19.01 -9.19
C LEU A 255 -2.82 17.88 -9.49
N ILE A 256 -2.55 16.65 -9.03
CA ILE A 256 -3.46 15.51 -9.18
C ILE A 256 -4.81 15.78 -8.49
N ASP A 257 -4.78 16.32 -7.27
CA ASP A 257 -5.97 16.69 -6.51
C ASP A 257 -6.81 17.74 -7.25
N SER A 258 -6.15 18.77 -7.80
CA SER A 258 -6.77 19.81 -8.61
C SER A 258 -7.41 19.26 -9.90
N LEU A 259 -6.69 18.42 -10.64
CA LEU A 259 -7.20 17.76 -11.85
C LEU A 259 -8.38 16.83 -11.54
N ALA A 260 -8.36 16.12 -10.41
CA ALA A 260 -9.43 15.22 -10.01
C ALA A 260 -10.72 16.01 -9.69
N TYR A 261 -10.64 17.04 -8.84
CA TYR A 261 -11.81 17.88 -8.56
C TYR A 261 -12.36 18.57 -9.82
N CYS A 262 -11.50 19.09 -10.70
CA CYS A 262 -11.93 19.67 -11.97
C CYS A 262 -12.62 18.65 -12.90
N SER A 263 -12.09 17.41 -12.99
CA SER A 263 -12.70 16.33 -13.78
C SER A 263 -14.08 15.94 -13.25
N ILE A 264 -14.22 15.75 -11.93
CA ILE A 264 -15.48 15.36 -11.30
C ILE A 264 -16.53 16.48 -11.45
N TYR A 265 -16.12 17.72 -11.21
CA TYR A 265 -16.98 18.90 -11.37
C TYR A 265 -17.51 19.04 -12.80
N LEU A 266 -16.62 18.98 -13.80
CA LEU A 266 -17.03 19.07 -15.21
C LEU A 266 -17.91 17.89 -15.64
N HIS A 267 -17.71 16.70 -15.08
CA HIS A 267 -18.62 15.58 -15.29
C HIS A 267 -20.05 15.91 -14.80
N PHE A 268 -20.22 16.37 -13.57
CA PHE A 268 -21.55 16.76 -13.05
C PHE A 268 -22.17 17.97 -13.77
N VAL A 269 -21.36 18.91 -14.28
CA VAL A 269 -21.84 19.96 -15.20
C VAL A 269 -22.33 19.35 -16.52
N SER A 270 -21.62 18.37 -17.09
CA SER A 270 -22.01 17.71 -18.35
C SER A 270 -23.29 16.88 -18.24
N GLN A 271 -23.56 16.26 -17.07
CA GLN A 271 -24.78 15.49 -16.82
C GLN A 271 -25.98 16.37 -16.47
N GLY A 272 -25.75 17.66 -16.17
CA GLY A 272 -26.78 18.61 -15.75
C GLY A 272 -27.10 18.59 -14.25
N ASP A 273 -26.39 17.77 -13.45
CA ASP A 273 -26.49 17.78 -11.98
C ASP A 273 -26.01 19.11 -11.39
N ILE A 274 -25.04 19.78 -12.05
CA ILE A 274 -24.66 21.17 -11.78
C ILE A 274 -25.23 22.05 -12.90
N VAL A 275 -26.25 22.83 -12.57
CA VAL A 275 -27.03 23.61 -13.53
C VAL A 275 -26.26 24.83 -14.05
N CYS A 276 -26.24 25.03 -15.36
CA CYS A 276 -25.83 26.28 -16.00
C CYS A 276 -27.02 27.24 -16.14
N THR A 277 -26.83 28.51 -15.79
CA THR A 277 -27.88 29.55 -15.85
C THR A 277 -27.37 30.85 -16.49
N GLU A 278 -28.27 31.70 -17.00
CA GLU A 278 -27.86 32.98 -17.59
C GLU A 278 -27.24 33.90 -16.51
N ASP A 279 -25.99 34.35 -16.75
CA ASP A 279 -25.29 35.32 -15.89
C ASP A 279 -25.76 36.78 -16.10
N GLY A 280 -26.75 36.98 -16.96
CA GLY A 280 -27.31 38.28 -17.33
C GLY A 280 -26.42 39.14 -18.23
N ARG A 281 -25.24 38.64 -18.64
CA ARG A 281 -24.28 39.33 -19.51
C ARG A 281 -24.38 38.80 -20.94
N HIS A 282 -23.87 39.57 -21.90
CA HIS A 282 -23.93 39.24 -23.32
C HIS A 282 -22.61 38.64 -23.83
N PHE A 283 -22.30 37.38 -23.43
CA PHE A 283 -21.12 36.68 -23.90
C PHE A 283 -21.44 35.71 -25.03
N ARG A 284 -20.85 35.97 -26.20
CA ARG A 284 -20.98 35.07 -27.36
C ARG A 284 -20.15 33.78 -27.18
N PRO A 285 -20.50 32.68 -27.88
CA PRO A 285 -19.81 31.39 -27.81
C PRO A 285 -18.28 31.46 -27.98
N ASN A 286 -17.76 32.45 -28.71
CA ASN A 286 -16.32 32.65 -28.91
C ASN A 286 -15.51 32.88 -27.62
N HIS A 287 -16.14 33.33 -26.53
CA HIS A 287 -15.48 33.42 -25.22
C HIS A 287 -15.22 32.03 -24.63
N HIS A 288 -16.16 31.10 -24.78
CA HIS A 288 -16.02 29.71 -24.33
C HIS A 288 -14.94 28.99 -25.15
N ALA A 289 -14.90 29.24 -26.46
CA ALA A 289 -13.84 28.76 -27.36
C ALA A 289 -12.44 29.24 -26.90
N SER A 290 -12.28 30.53 -26.58
CA SER A 290 -11.00 31.07 -26.08
C SER A 290 -10.56 30.40 -24.76
N LEU A 291 -11.49 30.20 -23.81
CA LEU A 291 -11.18 29.51 -22.56
C LEU A 291 -10.82 28.03 -22.77
N SER A 292 -11.51 27.34 -23.66
CA SER A 292 -11.18 25.97 -24.05
C SER A 292 -9.78 25.87 -24.65
N ARG A 293 -9.39 26.84 -25.49
CA ARG A 293 -8.04 26.90 -26.07
C ARG A 293 -6.97 27.05 -24.99
N GLU A 294 -7.19 27.91 -24.00
CA GLU A 294 -6.28 28.07 -22.85
C GLU A 294 -6.18 26.78 -22.01
N LEU A 295 -7.33 26.14 -21.71
CA LEU A 295 -7.39 24.87 -20.99
C LEU A 295 -6.72 23.72 -21.74
N CYS A 296 -6.93 23.60 -23.05
CA CYS A 296 -6.29 22.58 -23.89
C CYS A 296 -4.77 22.71 -23.87
N ILE A 297 -4.23 23.93 -23.93
CA ILE A 297 -2.78 24.17 -23.81
C ILE A 297 -2.26 23.74 -22.44
N ILE A 298 -2.98 24.07 -21.37
CA ILE A 298 -2.64 23.67 -19.98
C ILE A 298 -2.58 22.14 -19.83
N LEU A 299 -3.61 21.43 -20.33
CA LEU A 299 -3.71 19.97 -20.20
C LEU A 299 -2.62 19.24 -20.99
N GLU A 300 -2.35 19.66 -22.23
CA GLU A 300 -1.29 19.02 -23.04
C GLU A 300 0.12 19.33 -22.51
N GLN A 301 0.35 20.51 -21.92
CA GLN A 301 1.61 20.79 -21.19
C GLN A 301 1.82 19.84 -20.01
N ILE A 302 0.76 19.62 -19.20
CA ILE A 302 0.79 18.68 -18.07
C ILE A 302 1.09 17.25 -18.55
N VAL A 303 0.41 16.78 -19.60
CA VAL A 303 0.63 15.43 -20.16
C VAL A 303 2.05 15.29 -20.70
N GLN A 304 2.57 16.31 -21.39
CA GLN A 304 3.90 16.29 -21.99
C GLN A 304 5.03 16.26 -20.94
N GLU A 305 4.90 17.01 -19.84
CA GLU A 305 5.85 16.95 -18.71
C GLU A 305 5.94 15.55 -18.11
N MET A 306 4.82 14.82 -18.08
CA MET A 306 4.77 13.44 -17.61
C MET A 306 5.25 12.41 -18.64
N SER A 307 5.37 12.73 -19.93
CA SER A 307 5.69 11.76 -21.01
C SER A 307 6.98 10.95 -20.81
N GLY A 308 7.95 11.44 -20.03
CA GLY A 308 9.19 10.72 -19.71
C GLY A 308 9.09 9.72 -18.54
N ARG A 309 8.04 9.79 -17.72
CA ARG A 309 7.90 9.05 -16.44
C ARG A 309 7.04 7.79 -16.61
N ASP A 310 7.33 6.72 -15.87
CA ASP A 310 6.51 5.49 -15.82
C ASP A 310 6.24 5.14 -14.35
N ASP A 311 5.59 6.07 -13.66
CA ASP A 311 5.25 5.97 -12.24
C ASP A 311 3.79 6.37 -12.00
N ILE A 312 3.26 5.98 -10.83
CA ILE A 312 1.84 6.11 -10.53
C ILE A 312 1.31 7.55 -10.53
N MET A 313 2.15 8.54 -10.24
CA MET A 313 1.76 9.96 -10.25
C MET A 313 1.66 10.46 -11.69
N ALA A 314 2.54 10.01 -12.58
CA ALA A 314 2.44 10.26 -14.01
C ALA A 314 1.19 9.61 -14.62
N ASP A 315 0.88 8.37 -14.24
CA ASP A 315 -0.31 7.64 -14.69
C ASP A 315 -1.60 8.33 -14.22
N ALA A 316 -1.70 8.68 -12.94
CA ALA A 316 -2.81 9.47 -12.38
C ALA A 316 -3.02 10.78 -13.15
N THR A 317 -1.95 11.53 -13.37
CA THR A 317 -1.99 12.82 -14.07
C THR A 317 -2.51 12.67 -15.51
N ARG A 318 -2.10 11.63 -16.24
CA ARG A 318 -2.60 11.35 -17.60
C ARG A 318 -4.07 10.98 -17.61
N ILE A 319 -4.51 10.10 -16.71
CA ILE A 319 -5.92 9.68 -16.59
C ILE A 319 -6.82 10.90 -16.40
N LEU A 320 -6.47 11.78 -15.46
CA LEU A 320 -7.27 12.97 -15.14
C LEU A 320 -7.23 14.05 -16.22
N ALA A 321 -6.07 14.29 -16.85
CA ALA A 321 -5.98 15.26 -17.93
C ALA A 321 -6.80 14.82 -19.16
N ARG A 322 -6.80 13.52 -19.48
CA ARG A 322 -7.64 12.92 -20.53
C ARG A 322 -9.13 13.08 -20.23
N SER A 323 -9.57 12.87 -18.99
CA SER A 323 -10.98 12.91 -18.62
C SER A 323 -11.60 14.31 -18.66
N ILE A 324 -10.81 15.37 -18.58
CA ILE A 324 -11.28 16.76 -18.72
C ILE A 324 -11.58 17.13 -20.18
N ALA A 325 -10.76 16.66 -21.13
CA ALA A 325 -10.80 17.13 -22.53
C ALA A 325 -12.18 17.02 -23.23
N PRO A 326 -12.98 15.95 -23.05
CA PRO A 326 -14.31 15.84 -23.66
C PRO A 326 -15.33 16.89 -23.18
N SER A 327 -15.10 17.51 -22.01
CA SER A 327 -16.00 18.53 -21.44
C SER A 327 -15.77 19.94 -21.99
N LEU A 328 -14.84 20.10 -22.93
CA LEU A 328 -14.40 21.41 -23.44
C LEU A 328 -14.98 21.70 -24.84
N PRO A 329 -15.48 22.93 -25.12
CA PRO A 329 -16.02 23.28 -26.43
C PRO A 329 -14.93 23.33 -27.52
N SER A 330 -15.36 23.19 -28.77
CA SER A 330 -14.49 23.40 -29.94
C SER A 330 -14.12 24.87 -30.07
N PHE A 331 -12.86 25.11 -30.42
CA PHE A 331 -12.33 26.44 -30.72
C PHE A 331 -11.80 26.58 -32.15
N GLY A 332 -12.30 25.76 -33.07
CA GLY A 332 -12.08 25.92 -34.50
C GLY A 332 -12.53 27.29 -35.03
N ALA A 333 -12.02 27.67 -36.20
CA ALA A 333 -12.22 29.00 -36.80
C ALA A 333 -13.69 29.52 -36.85
N PRO A 334 -14.73 28.69 -37.10
CA PRO A 334 -16.12 29.16 -37.06
C PRO A 334 -16.60 29.63 -35.68
N PHE A 335 -16.03 29.10 -34.60
CA PHE A 335 -16.46 29.35 -33.23
C PHE A 335 -15.68 30.48 -32.55
N THR A 336 -14.44 30.73 -32.98
CA THR A 336 -13.60 31.85 -32.50
C THR A 336 -13.91 33.18 -33.18
N ALA A 337 -14.68 33.17 -34.28
CA ALA A 337 -15.18 34.37 -34.93
C ALA A 337 -15.97 35.30 -33.98
N SER A 338 -16.03 36.60 -34.28
CA SER A 338 -16.75 37.58 -33.45
C SER A 338 -18.27 37.37 -33.40
N GLN A 339 -18.83 36.65 -34.38
CA GLN A 339 -20.25 36.28 -34.45
C GLN A 339 -20.38 34.79 -34.85
N PRO A 340 -20.21 33.85 -33.90
CA PRO A 340 -20.40 32.42 -34.15
C PRO A 340 -21.89 32.03 -34.03
N LEU A 341 -22.25 30.84 -34.52
CA LEU A 341 -23.61 30.25 -34.45
C LEU A 341 -24.75 31.16 -34.96
N THR A 342 -24.49 32.03 -35.93
CA THR A 342 -25.46 33.02 -36.42
C THR A 342 -26.72 32.44 -37.07
N ARG A 343 -26.68 31.18 -37.55
CA ARG A 343 -27.81 30.52 -38.22
C ARG A 343 -29.08 30.50 -37.37
N ILE A 344 -28.96 30.34 -36.05
CA ILE A 344 -30.13 30.30 -35.14
C ILE A 344 -30.91 31.63 -35.12
N ARG A 345 -30.24 32.76 -35.36
CA ARG A 345 -30.91 34.05 -35.53
C ARG A 345 -31.78 34.03 -36.78
N ASP A 346 -31.23 33.58 -37.89
CA ASP A 346 -31.90 33.66 -39.19
C ASP A 346 -33.11 32.69 -39.21
N ILE A 347 -32.94 31.48 -38.65
CA ILE A 347 -34.01 30.52 -38.33
C ILE A 347 -35.12 31.17 -37.48
N ALA A 348 -34.77 31.79 -36.35
CA ALA A 348 -35.73 32.40 -35.42
C ALA A 348 -36.44 33.65 -35.97
N HIS A 349 -35.98 34.21 -37.10
CA HIS A 349 -36.62 35.33 -37.77
C HIS A 349 -37.49 34.93 -38.98
N ARG A 350 -37.49 33.65 -39.38
CA ARG A 350 -38.31 33.11 -40.49
C ARG A 350 -39.81 33.39 -40.36
N ASN A 351 -40.49 33.56 -41.50
CA ASN A 351 -41.92 33.90 -41.56
C ASN A 351 -42.82 32.73 -42.00
N ASP A 352 -42.22 31.58 -42.36
CA ASP A 352 -42.89 30.37 -42.81
C ASP A 352 -43.10 29.32 -41.70
N ILE A 353 -42.84 29.69 -40.44
CA ILE A 353 -43.04 28.86 -39.25
C ILE A 353 -44.10 29.47 -38.30
N PRO A 354 -44.83 28.66 -37.50
CA PRO A 354 -45.80 29.17 -36.53
C PRO A 354 -45.21 30.18 -35.54
N SER A 355 -46.00 31.19 -35.15
CA SER A 355 -45.60 32.24 -34.20
C SER A 355 -45.08 31.68 -32.89
N ASP A 356 -45.70 30.61 -32.41
CA ASP A 356 -45.44 30.07 -31.09
C ASP A 356 -44.12 29.30 -31.08
N LEU A 357 -43.83 28.54 -32.14
CA LEU A 357 -42.52 27.91 -32.37
C LEU A 357 -41.42 28.96 -32.60
N LYS A 358 -41.73 30.05 -33.30
CA LYS A 358 -40.79 31.17 -33.51
C LYS A 358 -40.40 31.81 -32.18
N ASN A 359 -41.36 32.02 -31.29
CA ASN A 359 -41.12 32.53 -29.94
C ASN A 359 -40.37 31.49 -29.08
N GLU A 360 -40.74 30.21 -29.16
CA GLU A 360 -40.06 29.10 -28.48
C GLU A 360 -38.57 29.08 -28.83
N ILE A 361 -38.21 28.91 -30.11
CA ILE A 361 -36.80 28.88 -30.58
C ILE A 361 -36.04 30.15 -30.18
N LYS A 362 -36.69 31.33 -30.29
CA LYS A 362 -36.08 32.61 -29.91
C LYS A 362 -35.72 32.66 -28.43
N HIS A 363 -36.60 32.16 -27.56
CA HIS A 363 -36.42 32.27 -26.11
C HIS A 363 -35.66 31.09 -25.48
N THR A 364 -35.79 29.87 -26.01
CA THR A 364 -35.11 28.68 -25.47
C THR A 364 -33.70 28.45 -26.03
N LEU A 365 -33.41 28.92 -27.26
CA LEU A 365 -32.11 28.73 -27.91
C LEU A 365 -31.44 30.04 -28.34
N GLN A 366 -32.07 30.85 -29.20
CA GLN A 366 -31.39 31.99 -29.83
C GLN A 366 -30.88 33.03 -28.82
N ASN A 367 -31.75 33.46 -27.89
CA ASN A 367 -31.39 34.44 -26.87
C ASN A 367 -30.33 33.87 -25.92
N LYS A 368 -30.50 32.60 -25.52
CA LYS A 368 -29.66 31.91 -24.56
C LYS A 368 -28.24 31.72 -25.09
N LEU A 369 -28.07 31.12 -26.27
CA LEU A 369 -26.77 30.92 -26.93
C LEU A 369 -25.99 32.22 -27.18
N HIS A 370 -26.66 33.36 -27.34
CA HIS A 370 -26.03 34.67 -27.49
C HIS A 370 -25.70 35.38 -26.15
N ARG A 371 -26.02 34.77 -25.00
CA ARG A 371 -25.77 35.28 -23.64
C ARG A 371 -24.85 34.33 -22.86
N CYS A 372 -25.22 33.07 -22.81
CA CYS A 372 -24.55 31.95 -22.17
C CYS A 372 -24.95 30.66 -22.92
N ALA A 373 -24.03 30.09 -23.69
CA ALA A 373 -24.21 28.74 -24.21
C ALA A 373 -23.91 27.73 -23.10
N GLY A 374 -24.68 26.65 -23.01
CA GLY A 374 -24.46 25.55 -22.06
C GLY A 374 -24.79 24.19 -22.67
N PRO A 375 -24.23 23.07 -22.17
CA PRO A 375 -24.45 21.73 -22.72
C PRO A 375 -25.93 21.35 -22.90
N GLU A 376 -26.81 21.86 -22.03
CA GLU A 376 -28.25 21.69 -22.09
C GLU A 376 -28.94 22.29 -23.33
N ASP A 377 -28.28 23.22 -24.04
CA ASP A 377 -28.75 23.76 -25.32
C ASP A 377 -28.74 22.69 -26.42
N LEU A 378 -27.79 21.75 -26.38
CA LEU A 378 -27.73 20.64 -27.33
C LEU A 378 -28.94 19.69 -27.17
N VAL A 379 -29.29 19.38 -25.92
CA VAL A 379 -30.47 18.57 -25.57
C VAL A 379 -31.76 19.29 -25.97
N THR A 380 -31.82 20.61 -25.77
CA THR A 380 -32.96 21.46 -26.17
C THR A 380 -33.14 21.44 -27.70
N ALA A 381 -32.06 21.58 -28.46
CA ALA A 381 -32.09 21.51 -29.92
C ALA A 381 -32.44 20.11 -30.44
N GLU A 382 -31.94 19.03 -29.82
CA GLU A 382 -32.28 17.66 -30.21
C GLU A 382 -33.77 17.36 -30.00
N ASN A 383 -34.36 17.78 -28.88
CA ASN A 383 -35.78 17.57 -28.60
C ASN A 383 -36.67 18.31 -29.61
N LEU A 384 -36.29 19.52 -30.04
CA LEU A 384 -36.96 20.23 -31.13
C LEU A 384 -36.84 19.49 -32.47
N LEU A 385 -35.63 19.02 -32.81
CA LEU A 385 -35.41 18.26 -34.04
C LEU A 385 -36.23 16.96 -34.08
N ARG A 386 -36.27 16.21 -32.96
CA ARG A 386 -37.09 15.00 -32.79
C ARG A 386 -38.58 15.29 -32.97
N ARG A 387 -39.07 16.42 -32.45
CA ARG A 387 -40.45 16.90 -32.67
C ARG A 387 -40.72 17.21 -34.15
N PHE A 388 -39.76 17.81 -34.87
CA PHE A 388 -39.90 18.08 -36.31
C PHE A 388 -39.95 16.80 -37.15
N HIS A 389 -39.08 15.82 -36.86
CA HIS A 389 -39.07 14.52 -37.54
C HIS A 389 -40.28 13.65 -37.22
N THR A 390 -40.86 13.77 -36.02
CA THR A 390 -42.07 13.01 -35.63
C THR A 390 -43.32 13.51 -36.35
N ASN A 391 -43.35 14.78 -36.78
CA ASN A 391 -44.52 15.38 -37.44
C ASN A 391 -44.11 16.19 -38.69
N PRO A 392 -43.56 15.54 -39.73
CA PRO A 392 -42.86 16.21 -40.83
C PRO A 392 -43.79 17.02 -41.75
N SER A 393 -45.09 16.74 -41.74
CA SER A 393 -46.11 17.51 -42.48
C SER A 393 -46.47 18.85 -41.83
N ALA A 394 -46.10 19.07 -40.56
CA ALA A 394 -46.41 20.28 -39.82
C ALA A 394 -45.38 21.42 -40.01
N TYR A 395 -44.24 21.15 -40.69
CA TYR A 395 -43.10 22.06 -40.78
C TYR A 395 -42.56 22.13 -42.22
N PRO A 396 -42.13 23.31 -42.73
CA PRO A 396 -41.52 23.41 -44.04
C PRO A 396 -40.20 22.62 -44.10
N HIS A 397 -40.04 21.76 -45.11
CA HIS A 397 -38.81 20.95 -45.28
C HIS A 397 -37.53 21.82 -45.30
N ALA A 398 -37.58 22.99 -45.95
CA ALA A 398 -36.47 23.93 -45.99
C ALA A 398 -36.12 24.58 -44.64
N PHE A 399 -37.05 24.61 -43.67
CA PHE A 399 -36.78 24.99 -42.29
C PHE A 399 -36.13 23.83 -41.52
N VAL A 400 -36.64 22.61 -41.67
CA VAL A 400 -36.10 21.42 -40.98
C VAL A 400 -34.63 21.19 -41.39
N VAL A 401 -34.32 21.23 -42.69
CA VAL A 401 -32.93 21.09 -43.20
C VAL A 401 -32.00 22.22 -42.72
N GLU A 402 -32.52 23.43 -42.51
CA GLU A 402 -31.71 24.53 -41.94
C GLU A 402 -31.48 24.34 -40.44
N PHE A 403 -32.47 23.81 -39.72
CA PHE A 403 -32.35 23.47 -38.30
C PHE A 403 -31.41 22.27 -38.07
N GLU A 404 -31.42 21.27 -38.95
CA GLU A 404 -30.45 20.16 -38.95
C GLU A 404 -29.01 20.66 -39.10
N ARG A 405 -28.77 21.62 -39.99
CA ARG A 405 -27.45 22.26 -40.14
C ARG A 405 -27.05 23.07 -38.92
N PHE A 406 -27.99 23.78 -38.29
CA PHE A 406 -27.74 24.46 -37.02
C PHE A 406 -27.42 23.46 -35.89
N TYR A 407 -28.13 22.34 -35.82
CA TYR A 407 -27.87 21.29 -34.85
C TYR A 407 -26.48 20.67 -35.04
N ASP A 408 -26.01 20.44 -36.27
CA ASP A 408 -24.64 20.00 -36.52
C ASP A 408 -23.59 21.07 -36.15
N GLU A 409 -23.83 22.34 -36.45
CA GLU A 409 -22.99 23.46 -35.98
C GLU A 409 -22.88 23.49 -34.44
N LEU A 410 -23.98 23.24 -33.74
CA LEU A 410 -24.05 23.19 -32.27
C LEU A 410 -23.35 21.94 -31.72
N ARG A 411 -23.56 20.77 -32.33
CA ARG A 411 -22.90 19.50 -31.99
C ARG A 411 -21.38 19.61 -32.14
N ARG A 412 -20.90 20.24 -33.22
CA ARG A 412 -19.49 20.58 -33.42
C ARG A 412 -18.96 21.55 -32.35
N PHE A 413 -19.73 22.58 -31.99
CA PHE A 413 -19.33 23.53 -30.93
C PHE A 413 -19.15 22.84 -29.56
N PHE A 414 -20.01 21.91 -29.18
CA PHE A 414 -19.88 21.13 -27.95
C PHE A 414 -18.96 19.89 -28.06
N ASN A 415 -18.22 19.72 -29.17
CA ASN A 415 -17.38 18.55 -29.44
C ASN A 415 -18.12 17.19 -29.41
N ALA A 416 -19.45 17.20 -29.54
CA ALA A 416 -20.30 16.00 -29.45
C ALA A 416 -20.42 15.22 -30.80
N THR A 417 -19.52 15.46 -31.74
CA THR A 417 -19.45 14.72 -33.02
C THR A 417 -18.95 13.29 -32.82
N ASP A 418 -19.49 12.38 -33.63
CA ASP A 418 -19.04 10.98 -33.66
C ASP A 418 -17.63 10.84 -34.26
N LEU A 419 -17.01 9.70 -33.94
CA LEU A 419 -15.64 9.40 -34.34
C LEU A 419 -15.50 9.36 -35.86
N GLU A 420 -16.45 8.74 -36.56
CA GLU A 420 -16.44 8.57 -38.01
C GLU A 420 -16.39 9.92 -38.73
N THR A 421 -17.27 10.85 -38.36
CA THR A 421 -17.26 12.23 -38.89
C THR A 421 -15.95 12.95 -38.54
N ARG A 422 -15.49 12.85 -37.29
CA ARG A 422 -14.25 13.50 -36.83
C ARG A 422 -13.00 12.99 -37.58
N LEU A 423 -12.92 11.69 -37.84
CA LEU A 423 -11.83 11.08 -38.61
C LEU A 423 -11.87 11.48 -40.09
N VAL A 424 -13.06 11.61 -40.69
CA VAL A 424 -13.22 12.09 -42.07
C VAL A 424 -12.77 13.55 -42.23
N ASP A 425 -13.05 14.40 -41.24
CA ASP A 425 -12.59 15.79 -41.21
C ASP A 425 -11.06 15.86 -40.99
N LEU A 426 -10.51 15.15 -40.00
CA LEU A 426 -9.05 15.05 -39.75
C LEU A 426 -8.26 14.57 -40.98
N ARG A 427 -8.78 13.57 -41.72
CA ARG A 427 -8.14 12.99 -42.91
C ARG A 427 -7.71 14.03 -43.97
N GLN A 428 -8.32 15.20 -43.99
CA GLN A 428 -7.99 16.26 -44.96
C GLN A 428 -6.69 17.01 -44.62
N GLN A 429 -6.24 16.96 -43.37
CA GLN A 429 -5.15 17.77 -42.80
C GLN A 429 -4.03 16.91 -42.18
N GLU A 430 -4.22 15.59 -42.16
CA GLU A 430 -3.30 14.61 -41.59
C GLU A 430 -2.18 14.17 -42.55
N ASN A 431 -1.10 13.61 -41.98
CA ASN A 431 -0.01 13.05 -42.78
C ASN A 431 -0.45 11.77 -43.54
N PRO A 432 0.22 11.38 -44.65
CA PRO A 432 -0.20 10.24 -45.48
C PRO A 432 -0.33 8.91 -44.75
N ARG A 433 0.46 8.67 -43.69
CA ARG A 433 0.38 7.45 -42.88
C ARG A 433 -0.86 7.44 -41.98
N ALA A 434 -1.20 8.57 -41.38
CA ALA A 434 -2.42 8.72 -40.61
C ALA A 434 -3.67 8.64 -41.51
N VAL A 435 -3.64 9.24 -42.70
CA VAL A 435 -4.71 9.13 -43.71
C VAL A 435 -4.99 7.67 -44.10
N GLU A 436 -3.95 6.87 -44.33
CA GLU A 436 -4.09 5.44 -44.64
C GLU A 436 -4.69 4.66 -43.46
N LEU A 437 -4.23 4.91 -42.23
CA LEU A 437 -4.78 4.27 -41.03
C LEU A 437 -6.25 4.66 -40.78
N ILE A 438 -6.63 5.91 -41.04
CA ILE A 438 -8.03 6.37 -40.98
C ILE A 438 -8.90 5.61 -41.97
N ASN A 439 -8.49 5.52 -43.24
CA ASN A 439 -9.26 4.81 -44.27
C ASN A 439 -9.42 3.33 -43.92
N ARG A 440 -8.34 2.66 -43.50
CA ARG A 440 -8.35 1.25 -43.05
C ARG A 440 -9.24 1.05 -41.82
N PHE A 441 -9.23 1.99 -40.87
CA PHE A 441 -10.10 1.92 -39.69
C PHE A 441 -11.57 2.02 -40.06
N LEU A 442 -11.96 3.02 -40.87
CA LEU A 442 -13.34 3.22 -41.30
C LEU A 442 -13.86 2.01 -42.11
N GLU A 443 -13.03 1.46 -43.01
CA GLU A 443 -13.35 0.23 -43.75
C GLU A 443 -13.56 -0.97 -42.81
N SER A 444 -12.62 -1.21 -41.88
CA SER A 444 -12.72 -2.33 -40.95
C SER A 444 -13.91 -2.19 -39.99
N LYS A 445 -14.14 -0.98 -39.48
CA LYS A 445 -15.25 -0.68 -38.57
C LYS A 445 -16.61 -0.93 -39.22
N SER A 446 -16.80 -0.52 -40.48
CA SER A 446 -18.02 -0.84 -41.24
C SER A 446 -18.33 -2.34 -41.33
N ARG A 447 -17.30 -3.21 -41.27
CA ARG A 447 -17.44 -4.67 -41.28
C ARG A 447 -17.68 -5.27 -39.90
N SER A 448 -17.20 -4.62 -38.84
CA SER A 448 -17.42 -5.06 -37.45
C SER A 448 -18.74 -4.55 -36.85
N ASP A 449 -19.28 -3.42 -37.34
CA ASP A 449 -20.56 -2.87 -36.86
C ASP A 449 -21.78 -3.76 -37.21
N ASP A 450 -21.62 -4.70 -38.14
CA ASP A 450 -22.54 -5.84 -38.34
C ASP A 450 -22.74 -6.59 -37.00
N PRO A 451 -23.97 -6.73 -36.47
CA PRO A 451 -24.24 -7.46 -35.24
C PRO A 451 -23.73 -8.91 -35.27
N ASN A 452 -23.67 -9.52 -36.45
CA ASN A 452 -23.20 -10.89 -36.68
C ASN A 452 -21.70 -10.96 -37.02
N ALA A 453 -20.94 -9.88 -36.80
CA ALA A 453 -19.50 -9.87 -37.02
C ALA A 453 -18.78 -10.87 -36.11
N GLY A 454 -18.23 -11.93 -36.70
CA GLY A 454 -17.40 -12.90 -36.01
C GLY A 454 -16.08 -12.32 -35.47
N LEU A 455 -15.51 -13.02 -34.50
CA LEU A 455 -14.37 -12.58 -33.68
C LEU A 455 -13.18 -12.02 -34.49
N THR A 456 -12.81 -12.66 -35.60
CA THR A 456 -11.74 -12.18 -36.49
C THR A 456 -11.98 -10.75 -37.02
N LYS A 457 -13.23 -10.39 -37.36
CA LYS A 457 -13.56 -9.01 -37.81
C LYS A 457 -13.40 -8.00 -36.67
N LEU A 458 -13.75 -8.40 -35.44
CA LEU A 458 -13.60 -7.56 -34.25
C LEU A 458 -12.13 -7.33 -33.93
N LEU A 459 -11.31 -8.39 -33.94
CA LEU A 459 -9.86 -8.33 -33.68
C LEU A 459 -9.10 -7.52 -34.71
N VAL A 460 -9.39 -7.70 -36.01
CA VAL A 460 -8.78 -6.87 -37.07
C VAL A 460 -9.13 -5.40 -36.88
N THR A 461 -10.38 -5.08 -36.52
CA THR A 461 -10.79 -3.70 -36.25
C THR A 461 -10.11 -3.15 -34.99
N LEU A 462 -9.98 -3.96 -33.93
CA LEU A 462 -9.30 -3.57 -32.68
C LEU A 462 -7.80 -3.34 -32.90
N SER A 463 -7.15 -4.13 -33.77
CA SER A 463 -5.76 -3.93 -34.17
C SER A 463 -5.57 -2.63 -34.94
N VAL A 464 -6.40 -2.35 -35.95
CA VAL A 464 -6.32 -1.09 -36.71
C VAL A 464 -6.69 0.11 -35.84
N CYS A 465 -7.61 -0.05 -34.89
CA CYS A 465 -7.92 0.93 -33.85
C CYS A 465 -6.69 1.27 -33.00
N ALA A 466 -5.98 0.25 -32.48
CA ALA A 466 -4.75 0.43 -31.72
C ALA A 466 -3.63 1.09 -32.54
N ASP A 467 -3.46 0.72 -33.82
CA ASP A 467 -2.50 1.35 -34.73
C ASP A 467 -2.80 2.84 -34.94
N LEU A 468 -4.07 3.20 -35.18
CA LEU A 468 -4.51 4.59 -35.38
C LEU A 468 -4.34 5.42 -34.10
N ARG A 469 -4.72 4.87 -32.93
CA ARG A 469 -4.47 5.53 -31.63
C ARG A 469 -2.99 5.74 -31.39
N ALA A 470 -2.15 4.72 -31.63
CA ALA A 470 -0.70 4.85 -31.46
C ALA A 470 -0.11 5.92 -32.39
N ALA A 471 -0.63 6.07 -33.62
CA ALA A 471 -0.25 7.14 -34.52
C ALA A 471 -0.63 8.53 -33.98
N PHE A 472 -1.86 8.74 -33.52
CA PHE A 472 -2.27 10.02 -32.91
C PHE A 472 -1.51 10.33 -31.61
N THR A 473 -1.33 9.36 -30.70
CA THR A 473 -0.53 9.57 -29.47
C THR A 473 0.93 9.90 -29.78
N CYS A 474 1.53 9.30 -30.83
CA CYS A 474 2.86 9.67 -31.29
C CYS A 474 2.89 11.12 -31.80
N GLN A 475 1.94 11.49 -32.67
CA GLN A 475 1.83 12.85 -33.18
C GLN A 475 1.64 13.86 -32.04
N LEU A 476 0.68 13.67 -31.14
CA LEU A 476 0.42 14.57 -30.01
C LEU A 476 1.67 14.83 -29.15
N ARG A 477 2.47 13.79 -28.87
CA ARG A 477 3.75 13.92 -28.13
C ARG A 477 4.80 14.72 -28.90
N ASP A 478 4.89 14.52 -30.21
CA ASP A 478 5.90 15.15 -31.06
C ASP A 478 5.49 16.61 -31.42
N SER A 479 4.18 16.85 -31.60
CA SER A 479 3.50 18.12 -31.79
C SER A 479 3.80 19.13 -30.67
N CYS A 480 3.70 18.72 -29.41
CA CYS A 480 3.95 19.58 -28.26
C CYS A 480 5.44 19.83 -27.98
N ALA A 481 6.35 19.09 -28.62
CA ALA A 481 7.80 19.33 -28.52
C ALA A 481 8.29 20.48 -29.41
N VAL A 482 7.48 20.93 -30.38
CA VAL A 482 7.80 22.02 -31.30
C VAL A 482 6.96 23.25 -30.96
N THR A 483 7.64 24.34 -30.60
CA THR A 483 7.10 25.67 -30.30
C THR A 483 5.88 26.08 -31.15
N PHE A 484 4.72 26.31 -30.52
CA PHE A 484 3.60 27.21 -30.89
C PHE A 484 3.19 27.41 -32.39
N HIS A 485 3.60 26.54 -33.30
CA HIS A 485 3.44 26.69 -34.76
C HIS A 485 2.44 25.72 -35.39
N GLN A 486 1.98 24.71 -34.65
CA GLN A 486 0.87 23.85 -35.08
C GLN A 486 -0.47 24.42 -34.65
N ASP A 487 -1.53 24.08 -35.39
CA ASP A 487 -2.89 24.47 -35.01
C ASP A 487 -3.33 23.68 -33.76
N ILE A 488 -3.46 24.40 -32.65
CA ILE A 488 -3.93 23.86 -31.38
C ILE A 488 -5.38 23.31 -31.49
N HIS A 489 -6.15 23.70 -32.51
CA HIS A 489 -7.45 23.06 -32.79
C HIS A 489 -7.27 21.64 -33.33
N GLN A 490 -6.33 21.40 -34.24
CA GLN A 490 -6.00 20.04 -34.71
C GLN A 490 -5.52 19.14 -33.56
N VAL A 491 -4.80 19.70 -32.58
CA VAL A 491 -4.41 18.98 -31.34
C VAL A 491 -5.64 18.57 -30.52
N GLN A 492 -6.63 19.45 -30.35
CA GLN A 492 -7.90 19.12 -29.69
C GLN A 492 -8.65 18.00 -30.45
N GLU A 493 -8.76 18.12 -31.77
CA GLU A 493 -9.43 17.12 -32.62
C GLU A 493 -8.75 15.75 -32.54
N MET A 494 -7.41 15.70 -32.61
CA MET A 494 -6.64 14.47 -32.45
C MET A 494 -6.79 13.85 -31.05
N ARG A 495 -6.76 14.67 -29.98
CA ARG A 495 -6.95 14.18 -28.60
C ARG A 495 -8.33 13.56 -28.42
N LEU A 496 -9.38 14.21 -28.93
CA LEU A 496 -10.75 13.71 -28.84
C LEU A 496 -10.96 12.44 -29.69
N ALA A 497 -10.38 12.38 -30.90
CA ALA A 497 -10.38 11.17 -31.71
C ALA A 497 -9.66 10.00 -31.01
N GLU A 498 -8.52 10.26 -30.35
CA GLU A 498 -7.76 9.26 -29.61
C GLU A 498 -8.51 8.70 -28.39
N ILE A 499 -9.28 9.53 -27.69
CA ILE A 499 -10.17 9.13 -26.59
C ILE A 499 -11.36 8.30 -27.13
N LEU A 500 -12.05 8.77 -28.18
CA LEU A 500 -13.18 8.05 -28.78
C LEU A 500 -12.78 6.68 -29.37
N LEU A 501 -11.53 6.53 -29.81
CA LEU A 501 -10.97 5.24 -30.21
C LEU A 501 -10.72 4.30 -29.00
N ASP A 502 -10.50 4.82 -27.79
CA ASP A 502 -10.46 4.04 -26.53
C ASP A 502 -11.86 3.45 -26.24
N ASP A 503 -12.91 4.25 -26.43
CA ASP A 503 -14.31 3.81 -26.28
C ASP A 503 -14.69 2.73 -27.32
N VAL A 504 -14.24 2.88 -28.57
CA VAL A 504 -14.40 1.83 -29.59
C VAL A 504 -13.65 0.56 -29.21
N ALA A 505 -12.43 0.66 -28.65
CA ALA A 505 -11.69 -0.50 -28.16
C ALA A 505 -12.45 -1.22 -27.02
N PHE A 506 -13.08 -0.49 -26.10
CA PHE A 506 -13.96 -1.05 -25.06
C PHE A 506 -15.13 -1.84 -25.66
N VAL A 507 -15.84 -1.27 -26.65
CA VAL A 507 -16.98 -1.94 -27.32
C VAL A 507 -16.53 -3.19 -28.07
N LEU A 508 -15.42 -3.13 -28.80
CA LEU A 508 -14.86 -4.28 -29.53
C LEU A 508 -14.42 -5.41 -28.59
N LEU A 509 -13.79 -5.08 -27.46
CA LEU A 509 -13.40 -6.06 -26.44
C LEU A 509 -14.61 -6.71 -25.76
N SER A 510 -15.62 -5.91 -25.38
CA SER A 510 -16.87 -6.41 -24.78
C SER A 510 -17.60 -7.39 -25.72
N ARG A 511 -17.68 -7.08 -27.02
CA ARG A 511 -18.25 -7.99 -28.02
C ARG A 511 -17.40 -9.23 -28.26
N SER A 512 -16.07 -9.10 -28.18
CA SER A 512 -15.14 -10.23 -28.31
C SER A 512 -15.25 -11.20 -27.13
N GLU A 513 -15.40 -10.68 -25.91
CA GLU A 513 -15.66 -11.46 -24.70
C GLU A 513 -16.98 -12.24 -24.80
N ALA A 514 -18.07 -11.58 -25.18
CA ALA A 514 -19.37 -12.25 -25.35
C ALA A 514 -19.35 -13.40 -26.39
N LEU A 515 -18.51 -13.31 -27.43
CA LEU A 515 -18.30 -14.39 -28.41
C LEU A 515 -17.34 -15.49 -27.92
N PHE A 516 -16.50 -15.19 -26.92
CA PHE A 516 -15.63 -16.17 -26.25
C PHE A 516 -16.39 -16.98 -25.20
N GLU A 517 -17.26 -16.35 -24.39
CA GLU A 517 -18.07 -17.05 -23.37
C GLU A 517 -18.97 -18.15 -23.96
N GLN A 518 -19.35 -18.05 -25.23
CA GLN A 518 -20.12 -19.08 -25.94
C GLN A 518 -19.31 -20.35 -26.24
N GLU A 519 -17.98 -20.23 -26.44
CA GLU A 519 -17.10 -21.35 -26.81
C GLU A 519 -15.70 -21.22 -26.14
N PRO A 520 -15.63 -21.23 -24.80
CA PRO A 520 -14.41 -20.87 -24.06
C PRO A 520 -13.25 -21.88 -24.22
N ASN A 521 -13.49 -23.03 -24.85
CA ASN A 521 -12.50 -24.08 -25.04
C ASN A 521 -11.84 -24.10 -26.43
N SER A 522 -12.38 -23.40 -27.43
CA SER A 522 -11.89 -23.44 -28.82
C SER A 522 -11.11 -22.19 -29.26
N LYS A 523 -11.36 -21.03 -28.65
CA LYS A 523 -10.88 -19.70 -29.12
C LYS A 523 -9.79 -19.07 -28.25
N TRP A 524 -8.84 -19.88 -27.79
CA TRP A 524 -7.77 -19.40 -26.88
C TRP A 524 -6.83 -18.42 -27.57
N ALA A 525 -6.41 -18.70 -28.80
CA ALA A 525 -5.50 -17.82 -29.55
C ALA A 525 -6.12 -16.42 -29.76
N GLU A 526 -7.39 -16.37 -30.15
CA GLU A 526 -8.14 -15.14 -30.38
C GLU A 526 -8.39 -14.36 -29.07
N ALA A 527 -8.62 -15.05 -27.95
CA ALA A 527 -8.75 -14.41 -26.64
C ALA A 527 -7.41 -13.82 -26.13
N LEU A 528 -6.28 -14.47 -26.44
CA LEU A 528 -4.95 -13.95 -26.15
C LEU A 528 -4.58 -12.77 -27.06
N GLU A 529 -4.99 -12.80 -28.33
CA GLU A 529 -4.88 -11.64 -29.23
C GLU A 529 -5.75 -10.47 -28.76
N ALA A 530 -6.99 -10.73 -28.30
CA ALA A 530 -7.84 -9.72 -27.67
C ALA A 530 -7.17 -9.09 -26.42
N LEU A 531 -6.59 -9.91 -25.54
CA LEU A 531 -5.84 -9.43 -24.37
C LEU A 531 -4.62 -8.61 -24.76
N SER A 532 -3.81 -9.09 -25.71
CA SER A 532 -2.63 -8.38 -26.21
C SER A 532 -3.01 -6.99 -26.74
N LEU A 533 -4.06 -6.92 -27.55
CA LEU A 533 -4.59 -5.66 -28.09
C LEU A 533 -5.23 -4.77 -27.00
N GLY A 534 -5.91 -5.35 -26.01
CA GLY A 534 -6.47 -4.60 -24.88
C GLY A 534 -5.37 -3.94 -24.04
N VAL A 535 -4.37 -4.72 -23.63
CA VAL A 535 -3.21 -4.22 -22.87
C VAL A 535 -2.41 -3.21 -23.69
N GLN A 536 -2.32 -3.38 -25.02
CA GLN A 536 -1.74 -2.39 -25.93
C GLN A 536 -2.52 -1.06 -25.92
N ASN A 537 -3.86 -1.07 -25.84
CA ASN A 537 -4.66 0.15 -25.71
C ASN A 537 -4.36 0.88 -24.39
N VAL A 538 -4.27 0.16 -23.26
CA VAL A 538 -3.85 0.72 -21.96
C VAL A 538 -2.44 1.34 -22.03
N ARG A 539 -1.51 0.68 -22.73
CA ARG A 539 -0.16 1.21 -22.99
C ARG A 539 -0.18 2.50 -23.79
N ILE A 540 -1.06 2.62 -24.79
CA ILE A 540 -1.20 3.82 -25.64
C ILE A 540 -1.78 4.98 -24.83
N SER A 541 -2.73 4.73 -23.93
CA SER A 541 -3.21 5.72 -22.94
C SER A 541 -2.11 6.17 -21.94
N GLY A 542 -0.95 5.51 -21.96
CA GLY A 542 0.26 5.91 -21.26
C GLY A 542 0.37 5.36 -19.83
N ILE A 543 -0.40 4.34 -19.47
CA ILE A 543 -0.44 3.75 -18.12
C ILE A 543 0.53 2.57 -18.04
N LYS A 544 1.37 2.51 -16.99
CA LYS A 544 2.42 1.48 -16.77
C LYS A 544 3.03 0.95 -18.07
N ARG A 545 3.61 1.84 -18.88
CA ARG A 545 3.85 1.58 -20.32
C ARG A 545 4.82 0.43 -20.55
N ASP A 546 5.81 0.27 -19.68
CA ASP A 546 6.79 -0.81 -19.78
C ASP A 546 6.16 -2.17 -19.42
N GLU A 547 5.33 -2.22 -18.37
CA GLU A 547 4.58 -3.42 -17.93
C GLU A 547 3.60 -3.88 -19.02
N CYS A 548 2.81 -2.94 -19.54
CA CYS A 548 1.85 -3.22 -20.61
C CYS A 548 2.56 -3.66 -21.91
N ARG A 549 3.78 -3.16 -22.19
CA ARG A 549 4.58 -3.63 -23.34
C ARG A 549 4.97 -5.09 -23.19
N ALA A 550 5.51 -5.47 -22.03
CA ALA A 550 5.92 -6.84 -21.76
C ALA A 550 4.73 -7.81 -21.85
N LEU A 551 3.62 -7.51 -21.16
CA LEU A 551 2.42 -8.33 -21.21
C LEU A 551 1.83 -8.44 -22.62
N ALA A 552 1.81 -7.35 -23.40
CA ALA A 552 1.35 -7.40 -24.78
C ALA A 552 2.24 -8.29 -25.67
N ASN A 553 3.57 -8.24 -25.49
CA ASN A 553 4.54 -9.14 -26.14
C ASN A 553 4.28 -10.60 -25.76
N GLU A 554 4.17 -10.90 -24.45
CA GLU A 554 3.92 -12.24 -23.91
C GLU A 554 2.64 -12.85 -24.49
N PHE A 555 1.51 -12.13 -24.42
CA PHE A 555 0.24 -12.61 -24.98
C PHE A 555 0.28 -12.75 -26.51
N SER A 556 1.00 -11.86 -27.21
CA SER A 556 1.18 -11.97 -28.66
C SER A 556 2.00 -13.21 -29.04
N GLY A 557 3.04 -13.55 -28.27
CA GLY A 557 3.81 -14.77 -28.44
C GLY A 557 2.95 -16.02 -28.20
N LEU A 558 2.29 -16.06 -27.03
CA LEU A 558 1.44 -17.18 -26.61
C LEU A 558 0.24 -17.42 -27.53
N ALA A 559 -0.35 -16.37 -28.12
CA ALA A 559 -1.44 -16.49 -29.10
C ALA A 559 -1.03 -17.25 -30.38
N ARG A 560 0.28 -17.27 -30.72
CA ARG A 560 0.82 -17.99 -31.89
C ARG A 560 1.32 -19.39 -31.54
N GLN A 561 1.37 -19.74 -30.26
CA GLN A 561 1.84 -21.03 -29.77
C GLN A 561 0.68 -22.03 -29.64
N ALA A 562 0.95 -23.29 -29.97
CA ALA A 562 0.05 -24.39 -29.66
C ALA A 562 0.41 -24.99 -28.29
N PHE A 563 -0.60 -25.11 -27.42
CA PHE A 563 -0.46 -25.61 -26.05
C PHE A 563 -0.52 -27.14 -26.03
N HIS A 564 0.56 -27.80 -25.63
CA HIS A 564 0.67 -29.26 -25.61
C HIS A 564 1.07 -29.83 -24.24
N SER A 565 1.77 -29.03 -23.42
CA SER A 565 2.35 -29.43 -22.15
C SER A 565 1.72 -28.71 -20.97
N ARG A 566 1.96 -29.22 -19.75
CA ARG A 566 1.60 -28.52 -18.51
C ARG A 566 2.33 -27.19 -18.40
N ASP A 567 3.60 -27.14 -18.80
CA ASP A 567 4.43 -25.94 -18.77
C ASP A 567 3.81 -24.80 -19.61
N ASP A 568 3.31 -25.08 -20.82
CA ASP A 568 2.68 -24.06 -21.69
C ASP A 568 1.52 -23.34 -20.97
N TYR A 569 0.69 -24.11 -20.26
CA TYR A 569 -0.43 -23.57 -19.48
C TYR A 569 0.03 -22.86 -18.19
N LEU A 570 1.13 -23.28 -17.56
CA LEU A 570 1.69 -22.59 -16.40
C LEU A 570 2.38 -21.27 -16.78
N ILE A 571 3.04 -21.20 -17.93
CA ILE A 571 3.56 -19.95 -18.52
C ILE A 571 2.40 -18.99 -18.80
N LEU A 572 1.34 -19.46 -19.44
CA LEU A 572 0.17 -18.62 -19.67
C LEU A 572 -0.50 -18.17 -18.37
N LYS A 573 -0.60 -19.04 -17.36
CA LYS A 573 -1.09 -18.65 -16.02
C LYS A 573 -0.24 -17.52 -15.43
N ALA A 574 1.08 -17.60 -15.53
CA ALA A 574 2.00 -16.57 -15.04
C ALA A 574 1.73 -15.19 -15.68
N SER A 575 1.64 -15.10 -17.00
CA SER A 575 1.30 -13.85 -17.70
C SER A 575 -0.12 -13.35 -17.37
N LEU A 576 -1.09 -14.25 -17.21
CA LEU A 576 -2.46 -13.88 -16.82
C LEU A 576 -2.55 -13.35 -15.38
N ASP A 577 -1.90 -13.97 -14.40
CA ASP A 577 -1.86 -13.46 -13.02
C ASP A 577 -1.19 -12.08 -12.95
N ARG A 578 -0.13 -11.88 -13.71
CA ARG A 578 0.52 -10.57 -13.86
C ARG A 578 -0.43 -9.53 -14.49
N CYS A 579 -1.18 -9.90 -15.53
CA CYS A 579 -2.20 -9.04 -16.14
C CYS A 579 -3.41 -8.76 -15.21
N ARG A 580 -3.83 -9.73 -14.40
CA ARG A 580 -4.84 -9.54 -13.35
C ARG A 580 -4.38 -8.49 -12.35
N ARG A 581 -3.15 -8.57 -11.85
CA ARG A 581 -2.58 -7.56 -10.94
C ARG A 581 -2.47 -6.18 -11.59
N LEU A 582 -2.12 -6.09 -12.88
CA LEU A 582 -2.19 -4.83 -13.65
C LEU A 582 -3.62 -4.22 -13.63
N CYS A 583 -4.66 -5.04 -13.81
CA CYS A 583 -6.06 -4.58 -13.78
C CYS A 583 -6.53 -4.16 -12.38
N GLU A 584 -6.11 -4.89 -11.35
CA GLU A 584 -6.35 -4.55 -9.94
C GLU A 584 -5.72 -3.20 -9.59
N ASP A 585 -4.41 -3.04 -9.82
CA ASP A 585 -3.68 -1.82 -9.48
C ASP A 585 -4.23 -0.58 -10.19
N PHE A 586 -4.73 -0.72 -11.43
CA PHE A 586 -5.41 0.36 -12.16
C PHE A 586 -6.78 0.68 -11.56
N THR A 587 -7.53 -0.33 -11.14
CA THR A 587 -8.84 -0.13 -10.49
C THR A 587 -8.68 0.56 -9.14
N ASP A 588 -7.72 0.10 -8.32
CA ASP A 588 -7.37 0.73 -7.04
C ASP A 588 -6.95 2.19 -7.25
N LEU A 589 -6.18 2.48 -8.31
CA LEU A 589 -5.82 3.85 -8.68
C LEU A 589 -7.06 4.69 -9.03
N GLN A 590 -7.97 4.21 -9.89
CA GLN A 590 -9.20 4.97 -10.20
C GLN A 590 -10.06 5.21 -8.94
N ILE A 591 -10.23 4.20 -8.08
CA ILE A 591 -10.97 4.34 -6.82
C ILE A 591 -10.33 5.43 -5.94
N ALA A 592 -9.00 5.42 -5.77
CA ALA A 592 -8.30 6.41 -4.94
C ALA A 592 -8.29 7.83 -5.55
N LEU A 593 -8.34 7.95 -6.87
CA LEU A 593 -8.48 9.26 -7.52
C LEU A 593 -9.88 9.84 -7.33
N PHE A 594 -10.94 9.03 -7.49
CA PHE A 594 -12.30 9.53 -7.64
C PHE A 594 -13.20 9.40 -6.40
N SER A 595 -13.13 8.31 -5.62
CA SER A 595 -14.16 7.96 -4.62
C SER A 595 -14.36 9.02 -3.52
N THR A 596 -13.34 9.25 -2.68
CA THR A 596 -13.40 10.23 -1.59
C THR A 596 -13.63 11.65 -2.11
N ARG A 597 -13.08 11.99 -3.28
CA ARG A 597 -13.21 13.34 -3.88
C ARG A 597 -14.61 13.60 -4.42
N ALA A 598 -15.26 12.61 -5.01
CA ALA A 598 -16.64 12.72 -5.47
C ALA A 598 -17.59 12.91 -4.28
N LEU A 599 -17.40 12.14 -3.19
CA LEU A 599 -18.15 12.32 -1.95
C LEU A 599 -17.94 13.71 -1.34
N ALA A 600 -16.69 14.18 -1.23
CA ALA A 600 -16.37 15.49 -0.67
C ALA A 600 -16.95 16.65 -1.50
N LEU A 601 -16.82 16.61 -2.83
CA LEU A 601 -17.40 17.62 -3.73
C LEU A 601 -18.93 17.56 -3.72
N GLY A 602 -19.50 16.36 -3.75
CA GLY A 602 -20.94 16.13 -3.74
C GLY A 602 -21.61 16.66 -2.47
N ALA A 603 -20.97 16.50 -1.31
CA ALA A 603 -21.44 17.06 -0.05
C ALA A 603 -21.41 18.60 -0.05
N GLN A 604 -20.32 19.22 -0.50
CA GLN A 604 -20.17 20.68 -0.53
C GLN A 604 -21.12 21.35 -1.54
N LEU A 605 -21.34 20.75 -2.70
CA LEU A 605 -22.22 21.27 -3.75
C LEU A 605 -23.67 20.75 -3.67
N LYS A 606 -24.00 19.93 -2.67
CA LYS A 606 -25.33 19.34 -2.43
C LYS A 606 -25.89 18.57 -3.65
N LEU A 607 -25.02 17.79 -4.30
CA LEU A 607 -25.35 17.00 -5.49
C LEU A 607 -26.23 15.77 -5.14
N PRO A 608 -26.95 15.18 -6.12
CA PRO A 608 -27.78 14.01 -5.88
C PRO A 608 -26.96 12.81 -5.35
N GLU A 609 -27.30 12.34 -4.15
CA GLU A 609 -26.54 11.29 -3.45
C GLU A 609 -26.33 10.01 -4.28
N HIS A 610 -27.34 9.61 -5.05
CA HIS A 610 -27.24 8.48 -5.99
C HIS A 610 -26.19 8.71 -7.08
N ALA A 611 -26.18 9.89 -7.72
CA ALA A 611 -25.22 10.22 -8.77
C ALA A 611 -23.78 10.22 -8.24
N VAL A 612 -23.57 10.78 -7.04
CA VAL A 612 -22.27 10.81 -6.37
C VAL A 612 -21.78 9.41 -6.00
N ARG A 613 -22.66 8.54 -5.46
CA ARG A 613 -22.29 7.17 -5.08
C ARG A 613 -21.91 6.30 -6.28
N VAL A 614 -22.65 6.40 -7.40
CA VAL A 614 -22.43 5.57 -8.59
C VAL A 614 -21.29 6.09 -9.47
N PHE A 615 -20.94 7.38 -9.40
CA PHE A 615 -19.90 8.01 -10.24
C PHE A 615 -18.59 7.21 -10.35
N SER A 616 -17.97 6.86 -9.22
CA SER A 616 -16.68 6.15 -9.24
C SER A 616 -16.80 4.74 -9.81
N GLU A 617 -17.92 4.08 -9.56
CA GLU A 617 -18.20 2.74 -10.07
C GLU A 617 -18.43 2.76 -11.59
N ALA A 618 -19.11 3.78 -12.11
CA ALA A 618 -19.31 4.00 -13.54
C ALA A 618 -17.97 4.25 -14.26
N VAL A 619 -17.08 5.08 -13.69
CA VAL A 619 -15.74 5.38 -14.22
C VAL A 619 -14.83 4.14 -14.29
N VAL A 620 -14.98 3.20 -13.34
CA VAL A 620 -14.27 1.90 -13.41
C VAL A 620 -14.88 1.00 -14.49
N ARG A 621 -16.22 0.90 -14.55
CA ARG A 621 -16.91 0.01 -15.51
C ARG A 621 -16.82 0.43 -16.97
N SER A 622 -16.62 1.71 -17.27
CA SER A 622 -16.41 2.19 -18.64
C SER A 622 -14.98 2.00 -19.17
N SER A 623 -14.04 1.55 -18.34
CA SER A 623 -12.64 1.38 -18.75
C SER A 623 -12.41 0.12 -19.59
N VAL A 624 -11.55 0.22 -20.61
CA VAL A 624 -10.97 -0.94 -21.33
C VAL A 624 -10.39 -1.99 -20.35
N VAL A 625 -9.81 -1.56 -19.23
CA VAL A 625 -9.24 -2.43 -18.21
C VAL A 625 -10.29 -3.36 -17.57
N PHE A 626 -11.55 -2.90 -17.46
CA PHE A 626 -12.65 -3.74 -16.98
C PHE A 626 -12.89 -4.95 -17.89
N GLN A 627 -12.86 -4.76 -19.22
CA GLN A 627 -13.03 -5.85 -20.18
C GLN A 627 -11.82 -6.80 -20.20
N ILE A 628 -10.60 -6.27 -20.07
CA ILE A 628 -9.37 -7.07 -19.89
C ILE A 628 -9.50 -7.96 -18.64
N SER A 629 -9.99 -7.42 -17.53
CA SER A 629 -10.16 -8.17 -16.27
C SER A 629 -11.11 -9.36 -16.41
N LYS A 630 -12.19 -9.22 -17.19
CA LYS A 630 -13.17 -10.29 -17.46
C LYS A 630 -12.57 -11.40 -18.31
N LEU A 631 -11.93 -11.04 -19.43
CA LEU A 631 -11.22 -11.98 -20.31
C LEU A 631 -10.14 -12.75 -19.53
N CYS A 632 -9.33 -12.04 -18.73
CA CYS A 632 -8.31 -12.65 -17.89
C CYS A 632 -8.91 -13.64 -16.88
N ARG A 633 -10.00 -13.26 -16.18
CA ARG A 633 -10.72 -14.13 -15.24
C ARG A 633 -11.35 -15.35 -15.93
N ALA A 634 -11.80 -15.23 -17.17
CA ALA A 634 -12.33 -16.37 -17.93
C ALA A 634 -11.22 -17.37 -18.30
N LEU A 635 -10.08 -16.87 -18.77
CA LEU A 635 -8.92 -17.69 -19.14
C LEU A 635 -8.25 -18.34 -17.92
N LEU A 636 -8.08 -17.61 -16.80
CA LEU A 636 -7.56 -18.18 -15.55
C LEU A 636 -8.42 -19.36 -15.06
N ARG A 637 -9.75 -19.21 -15.04
CA ARG A 637 -10.69 -20.30 -14.71
C ARG A 637 -10.54 -21.50 -15.65
N GLY A 638 -10.39 -21.26 -16.95
CA GLY A 638 -10.15 -22.31 -17.94
C GLY A 638 -8.85 -23.09 -17.69
N ILE A 639 -7.77 -22.42 -17.26
CA ILE A 639 -6.51 -23.07 -16.90
C ILE A 639 -6.64 -23.85 -15.58
N GLN A 640 -7.25 -23.26 -14.55
CA GLN A 640 -7.47 -23.91 -13.25
C GLN A 640 -8.21 -25.25 -13.43
N VAL A 641 -9.30 -25.27 -14.21
CA VAL A 641 -10.07 -26.49 -14.52
C VAL A 641 -9.23 -27.48 -15.32
N ARG A 642 -8.50 -27.05 -16.35
CA ARG A 642 -7.70 -27.95 -17.21
C ARG A 642 -6.50 -28.58 -16.50
N LEU A 643 -5.85 -27.84 -15.60
CA LEU A 643 -4.67 -28.28 -14.86
C LEU A 643 -5.00 -28.87 -13.47
N ASN A 644 -6.29 -28.90 -13.09
CA ASN A 644 -6.79 -29.26 -11.77
C ASN A 644 -6.07 -28.52 -10.62
N LEU A 645 -5.90 -27.20 -10.78
CA LEU A 645 -5.24 -26.37 -9.76
C LEU A 645 -6.22 -25.96 -8.67
N GLN A 646 -5.78 -26.08 -7.42
CA GLN A 646 -6.43 -25.43 -6.28
C GLN A 646 -6.19 -23.91 -6.32
N PRO A 647 -7.06 -23.09 -5.72
CA PRO A 647 -6.83 -21.65 -5.55
C PRO A 647 -5.81 -21.32 -4.44
N TYR A 648 -5.27 -22.35 -3.77
CA TYR A 648 -4.42 -22.24 -2.59
C TYR A 648 -3.02 -22.82 -2.84
N ASP A 649 -1.98 -22.13 -2.36
CA ASP A 649 -0.62 -22.62 -2.18
C ASP A 649 -0.38 -22.96 -0.70
N THR A 650 0.07 -24.18 -0.40
CA THR A 650 0.53 -24.53 0.95
C THR A 650 1.97 -24.06 1.16
N LEU A 651 2.20 -23.12 2.07
CA LEU A 651 3.54 -22.64 2.45
C LEU A 651 4.13 -23.50 3.58
N VAL A 652 3.27 -23.91 4.51
CA VAL A 652 3.56 -24.86 5.60
C VAL A 652 2.38 -25.81 5.74
N ALA A 653 2.62 -27.10 5.54
CA ALA A 653 1.61 -28.15 5.64
C ALA A 653 1.24 -28.45 7.10
N GLY A 654 0.00 -28.87 7.33
CA GLY A 654 -0.50 -29.28 8.64
C GLY A 654 -2.02 -29.20 8.76
N LYS A 655 -2.53 -29.41 9.98
CA LYS A 655 -3.96 -29.41 10.29
C LYS A 655 -4.22 -28.54 11.52
N ALA A 656 -5.31 -27.79 11.51
CA ALA A 656 -5.68 -26.91 12.60
C ALA A 656 -7.19 -26.71 12.67
N VAL A 657 -7.72 -26.50 13.87
CA VAL A 657 -9.12 -26.18 14.14
C VAL A 657 -9.17 -24.95 15.04
N GLY A 658 -9.93 -23.93 14.66
CA GLY A 658 -10.02 -22.69 15.43
C GLY A 658 -11.08 -21.73 14.95
N SER A 659 -11.32 -20.67 15.72
CA SER A 659 -12.19 -19.55 15.33
C SER A 659 -11.50 -18.70 14.27
N LEU A 660 -12.18 -18.46 13.16
CA LEU A 660 -11.63 -17.67 12.05
C LEU A 660 -11.76 -16.17 12.34
N LEU A 661 -10.65 -15.43 12.32
CA LEU A 661 -10.63 -13.96 12.40
C LEU A 661 -10.02 -13.38 11.12
N PHE A 662 -10.67 -12.35 10.57
CA PHE A 662 -10.22 -11.64 9.36
C PHE A 662 -9.66 -10.25 9.70
N PHE A 663 -8.57 -9.88 9.00
CA PHE A 663 -7.90 -8.58 9.04
C PHE A 663 -7.46 -8.18 7.61
N ASP A 664 -7.29 -6.89 7.33
CA ASP A 664 -6.77 -6.49 6.02
C ASP A 664 -5.26 -6.73 5.93
N THR A 665 -4.49 -6.43 6.99
CA THR A 665 -3.06 -6.76 7.06
C THR A 665 -2.74 -7.85 8.09
N LEU A 666 -1.71 -8.66 7.83
CA LEU A 666 -1.18 -9.61 8.82
C LEU A 666 -0.56 -8.87 10.02
N GLU A 667 -0.03 -7.66 9.82
CA GLU A 667 0.51 -6.81 10.89
C GLU A 667 -0.59 -6.38 11.89
N GLU A 668 -1.76 -5.96 11.42
CA GLU A 668 -2.94 -5.71 12.27
C GLU A 668 -3.34 -6.93 13.08
N ALA A 669 -3.35 -8.12 12.46
CA ALA A 669 -3.68 -9.37 13.11
C ALA A 669 -2.71 -9.68 14.26
N VAL A 670 -1.40 -9.52 14.02
CA VAL A 670 -0.35 -9.68 15.04
C VAL A 670 -0.52 -8.65 16.17
N LEU A 671 -0.74 -7.37 15.84
CA LEU A 671 -0.96 -6.31 16.83
C LEU A 671 -2.23 -6.55 17.69
N HIS A 672 -3.30 -7.07 17.09
CA HIS A 672 -4.51 -7.46 17.81
C HIS A 672 -4.25 -8.59 18.83
N CYS A 673 -3.49 -9.62 18.44
CA CYS A 673 -3.09 -10.70 19.34
C CYS A 673 -2.21 -10.21 20.51
N ILE A 674 -1.25 -9.32 20.24
CA ILE A 674 -0.39 -8.70 21.26
C ILE A 674 -1.20 -7.85 22.25
N ARG A 675 -2.20 -7.08 21.78
CA ARG A 675 -3.08 -6.29 22.67
C ARG A 675 -3.91 -7.18 23.60
N ARG A 676 -4.39 -8.33 23.12
CA ARG A 676 -5.13 -9.33 23.94
C ARG A 676 -4.27 -10.01 25.00
N SER A 677 -2.97 -10.25 24.74
CA SER A 677 -2.11 -10.88 25.74
C SER A 677 -1.79 -9.93 26.91
N HIS A 678 -1.59 -8.63 26.64
CA HIS A 678 -1.31 -7.63 27.66
C HIS A 678 -2.51 -7.29 28.56
N SER A 679 -3.73 -7.17 28.02
CA SER A 679 -4.91 -6.77 28.82
C SER A 679 -5.22 -7.76 29.96
N ALA A 680 -5.05 -9.06 29.74
CA ALA A 680 -5.25 -10.09 30.74
C ALA A 680 -4.10 -10.20 31.78
N SER A 681 -2.89 -9.73 31.45
CA SER A 681 -1.79 -9.65 32.44
C SER A 681 -2.02 -8.55 33.48
N SER A 682 -2.66 -7.43 33.08
CA SER A 682 -3.05 -6.34 33.99
C SER A 682 -4.04 -6.81 35.07
N LEU A 683 -5.02 -7.64 34.69
CA LEU A 683 -6.03 -8.21 35.60
C LEU A 683 -5.44 -9.15 36.68
N ARG A 684 -4.25 -9.73 36.46
CA ARG A 684 -3.56 -10.54 37.48
C ARG A 684 -2.89 -9.72 38.59
N ALA A 685 -2.59 -8.44 38.36
CA ALA A 685 -1.95 -7.58 39.36
C ALA A 685 -2.94 -7.06 40.43
N SER A 686 -4.22 -6.99 40.10
CA SER A 686 -5.31 -6.62 41.02
C SER A 686 -5.92 -7.86 41.68
N GLY A 687 -5.32 -8.33 42.78
CA GLY A 687 -5.81 -9.48 43.55
C GLY A 687 -7.14 -9.23 44.28
N LEU A 688 -8.26 -9.26 43.54
CA LEU A 688 -9.62 -9.15 44.06
C LEU A 688 -10.46 -10.36 43.62
N PRO A 689 -11.32 -10.92 44.51
CA PRO A 689 -12.11 -12.10 44.18
C PRO A 689 -13.24 -11.77 43.19
N LEU A 690 -13.39 -12.59 42.15
CA LEU A 690 -14.45 -12.49 41.15
C LEU A 690 -15.82 -12.87 41.76
N GLY A 691 -16.58 -11.83 42.14
CA GLY A 691 -18.01 -11.94 42.45
C GLY A 691 -18.87 -11.57 41.25
N ALA A 692 -19.55 -12.58 40.68
CA ALA A 692 -20.78 -12.52 39.89
C ALA A 692 -21.04 -11.32 38.93
N ALA A 693 -21.07 -11.61 37.61
CA ALA A 693 -22.27 -11.37 36.78
C ALA A 693 -22.07 -11.86 35.33
N CYS A 694 -22.63 -13.02 35.00
CA CYS A 694 -23.06 -13.37 33.64
C CYS A 694 -24.32 -14.25 33.74
N SER A 695 -25.45 -13.72 33.30
CA SER A 695 -26.68 -14.48 33.05
C SER A 695 -27.44 -13.79 31.94
N SER A 696 -27.46 -14.42 30.76
CA SER A 696 -28.39 -14.10 29.68
C SER A 696 -29.84 -14.33 30.12
N PRO A 697 -30.82 -13.60 29.58
CA PRO A 697 -32.23 -13.82 29.87
C PRO A 697 -32.82 -14.90 28.96
N GLU A 698 -33.58 -15.85 29.51
CA GLU A 698 -34.86 -16.33 28.94
C GLU A 698 -35.53 -17.38 29.84
N SER A 699 -36.82 -17.17 30.15
CA SER A 699 -37.82 -18.18 30.61
C SER A 699 -37.51 -18.99 31.91
N GLU A 700 -38.42 -19.31 32.83
CA GLU A 700 -39.88 -19.44 32.82
C GLU A 700 -40.52 -19.02 34.16
N LYS A 701 -41.85 -18.98 34.22
CA LYS A 701 -42.62 -18.82 35.46
C LYS A 701 -43.03 -20.18 36.04
N ASN A 702 -42.70 -20.43 37.32
CA ASN A 702 -43.54 -21.04 38.37
C ASN A 702 -42.62 -21.60 39.48
N SER A 703 -43.01 -21.82 40.73
CA SER A 703 -44.05 -21.34 41.65
C SER A 703 -43.92 -22.27 42.87
N GLN A 704 -43.80 -21.69 44.07
CA GLN A 704 -44.17 -22.30 45.37
C GLN A 704 -43.25 -23.35 46.06
N GLN A 705 -42.88 -23.01 47.31
CA GLN A 705 -42.86 -23.87 48.52
C GLN A 705 -41.74 -24.95 48.63
N LEU A 706 -41.14 -25.23 49.80
CA LEU A 706 -41.45 -24.88 51.20
C LEU A 706 -40.16 -24.77 52.07
N GLU A 707 -40.27 -24.01 53.17
CA GLU A 707 -39.31 -23.80 54.27
C GLU A 707 -39.38 -24.94 55.34
N PRO A 708 -38.72 -24.88 56.53
CA PRO A 708 -37.30 -24.57 56.85
C PRO A 708 -36.71 -25.47 58.00
N SER A 709 -35.50 -25.13 58.49
CA SER A 709 -35.04 -25.22 59.90
C SER A 709 -34.79 -26.59 60.58
N THR A 710 -33.93 -26.74 61.60
CA THR A 710 -32.66 -26.10 62.02
C THR A 710 -31.88 -27.14 62.89
N PRO A 711 -31.03 -26.85 63.92
CA PRO A 711 -29.63 -27.26 63.87
C PRO A 711 -29.23 -28.28 64.96
N ASN A 712 -28.00 -28.82 64.92
CA ASN A 712 -27.17 -28.85 66.14
C ASN A 712 -25.67 -29.21 65.99
N VAL A 713 -24.92 -28.75 67.00
CA VAL A 713 -23.65 -29.28 67.53
C VAL A 713 -22.33 -29.07 66.76
N LYS A 714 -21.57 -28.10 67.31
CA LYS A 714 -20.11 -28.03 67.57
C LYS A 714 -19.13 -29.05 66.95
N LEU A 715 -18.05 -28.46 66.43
CA LEU A 715 -16.72 -29.02 66.14
C LEU A 715 -16.24 -30.11 67.12
N THR A 716 -15.54 -31.11 66.58
CA THR A 716 -14.16 -31.39 67.01
C THR A 716 -13.30 -31.74 65.78
N LEU A 717 -12.03 -31.31 65.77
CA LEU A 717 -11.08 -31.49 64.66
C LEU A 717 -10.45 -32.89 64.68
N LEU A 718 -10.03 -33.42 63.52
CA LEU A 718 -8.63 -33.79 63.24
C LEU A 718 -8.43 -34.40 61.83
N GLY A 719 -7.51 -33.81 61.04
CA GLY A 719 -6.62 -34.55 60.14
C GLY A 719 -7.05 -34.82 58.69
N GLU A 720 -6.78 -33.87 57.79
CA GLU A 720 -6.43 -34.18 56.38
C GLU A 720 -5.13 -33.47 55.99
N GLU A 721 -4.32 -34.13 55.17
CA GLU A 721 -3.00 -33.67 54.75
C GLU A 721 -3.05 -32.70 53.57
N LYS A 722 -2.00 -31.88 53.46
CA LYS A 722 -1.87 -30.86 52.42
C LYS A 722 -1.56 -31.49 51.06
N LYS A 723 -2.45 -31.32 50.08
CA LYS A 723 -2.04 -31.10 48.68
C LYS A 723 -1.87 -29.61 48.42
N THR A 724 -0.82 -29.26 47.67
CA THR A 724 -0.34 -27.87 47.53
C THR A 724 -1.13 -27.05 46.51
N VAL A 725 -1.16 -25.74 46.76
CA VAL A 725 -1.94 -24.72 46.01
C VAL A 725 -1.53 -24.60 44.52
N THR A 726 -0.42 -25.21 44.12
CA THR A 726 0.15 -25.16 42.77
C THR A 726 -0.66 -25.89 41.69
N GLU A 727 -1.46 -26.91 42.03
CA GLU A 727 -2.25 -27.64 41.00
C GLU A 727 -3.49 -26.84 40.55
N LYS A 728 -4.22 -26.21 41.50
CA LYS A 728 -5.45 -25.44 41.18
C LYS A 728 -5.20 -24.13 40.43
N ALA A 729 -3.96 -23.66 40.32
CA ALA A 729 -3.62 -22.46 39.56
C ALA A 729 -3.52 -22.71 38.04
N LYS A 730 -3.46 -23.97 37.58
CA LYS A 730 -3.39 -24.31 36.15
C LYS A 730 -4.75 -24.32 35.44
N GLU A 731 -5.85 -24.55 36.15
CA GLU A 731 -7.17 -24.82 35.53
C GLU A 731 -7.99 -23.56 35.15
N VAL A 732 -7.56 -22.35 35.54
CA VAL A 732 -8.41 -21.12 35.48
C VAL A 732 -8.09 -20.20 34.28
N PHE A 733 -7.22 -20.62 33.34
CA PHE A 733 -6.80 -19.81 32.17
C PHE A 733 -7.07 -20.50 30.82
N ALA A 734 -8.21 -21.19 30.68
CA ALA A 734 -8.42 -22.22 29.66
C ALA A 734 -9.48 -21.92 28.55
N ASP A 735 -10.14 -20.75 28.54
CA ASP A 735 -11.43 -20.56 27.84
C ASP A 735 -11.42 -19.75 26.51
N SER A 736 -10.27 -19.28 26.02
CA SER A 736 -10.20 -18.70 24.67
C SER A 736 -9.98 -19.81 23.62
N PRO A 737 -10.87 -19.99 22.62
CA PRO A 737 -10.65 -20.98 21.58
C PRO A 737 -9.41 -20.61 20.72
N PRO A 738 -8.70 -21.61 20.17
CA PRO A 738 -7.61 -21.38 19.22
C PRO A 738 -8.11 -20.59 18.00
N ILE A 739 -7.21 -19.84 17.36
CA ILE A 739 -7.53 -18.86 16.31
C ILE A 739 -6.91 -19.29 14.98
N ILE A 740 -7.69 -19.24 13.90
CA ILE A 740 -7.18 -19.25 12.52
C ILE A 740 -7.20 -17.80 12.04
N LEU A 741 -6.04 -17.25 11.68
CA LEU A 741 -5.93 -15.89 11.15
C LEU A 741 -6.08 -15.90 9.63
N ALA A 742 -6.98 -15.08 9.10
CA ALA A 742 -7.04 -14.72 7.69
C ALA A 742 -6.64 -13.25 7.53
N ALA A 743 -5.64 -12.96 6.71
CA ALA A 743 -5.19 -11.61 6.38
C ALA A 743 -5.27 -11.35 4.88
N ARG A 744 -5.79 -10.21 4.42
CA ARG A 744 -5.87 -9.94 2.97
C ARG A 744 -4.48 -9.81 2.35
N CYS A 745 -3.55 -9.14 3.03
CA CYS A 745 -2.15 -9.04 2.61
C CYS A 745 -1.15 -9.24 3.76
N ALA A 746 0.09 -9.57 3.38
CA ALA A 746 1.27 -9.58 4.22
C ALA A 746 2.43 -8.88 3.48
N SER A 747 3.23 -8.14 4.21
CA SER A 747 4.48 -7.52 3.77
C SER A 747 5.63 -8.52 3.66
N GLY A 748 5.57 -9.61 4.44
CA GLY A 748 6.62 -10.63 4.54
C GLY A 748 7.52 -10.45 5.77
N ASP A 749 7.44 -9.30 6.45
CA ASP A 749 8.21 -8.93 7.64
C ASP A 749 7.49 -9.25 8.96
N GLU A 750 6.22 -9.61 8.95
CA GLU A 750 5.38 -9.80 10.16
C GLU A 750 5.88 -10.90 11.11
N GLU A 751 5.94 -10.62 12.41
CA GLU A 751 6.37 -11.62 13.40
C GLU A 751 5.29 -12.64 13.76
N ILE A 752 5.57 -13.90 13.47
CA ILE A 752 4.75 -15.05 13.90
C ILE A 752 5.01 -15.40 15.38
N ALA A 753 6.18 -15.06 15.92
CA ALA A 753 6.55 -15.39 17.30
C ALA A 753 5.69 -14.68 18.39
N GLY A 754 4.94 -13.63 18.04
CA GLY A 754 4.01 -12.95 18.95
C GLY A 754 2.62 -13.58 19.03
N LEU A 755 2.36 -14.66 18.29
CA LEU A 755 1.04 -15.28 18.14
C LEU A 755 0.74 -16.44 19.12
N ASP A 756 1.69 -16.77 19.99
CA ASP A 756 1.64 -17.85 20.98
C ASP A 756 1.41 -17.35 22.43
N GLY A 757 0.84 -16.15 22.59
CA GLY A 757 0.64 -15.55 23.91
C GLY A 757 -0.39 -16.33 24.75
N PRO A 758 -0.31 -16.30 26.10
CA PRO A 758 -1.17 -17.12 26.98
C PRO A 758 -2.68 -16.81 26.90
N ASN A 759 -3.10 -15.83 26.09
CA ASN A 759 -4.50 -15.42 25.90
C ASN A 759 -4.90 -15.30 24.40
N ALA A 760 -4.00 -15.63 23.47
CA ALA A 760 -4.24 -15.63 22.03
C ALA A 760 -3.34 -16.70 21.40
N ARG A 761 -3.94 -17.81 20.97
CA ARG A 761 -3.24 -18.98 20.43
C ARG A 761 -3.59 -19.15 18.96
N VAL A 762 -2.74 -18.67 18.07
CA VAL A 762 -2.94 -18.86 16.63
C VAL A 762 -2.46 -20.25 16.25
N VAL A 763 -3.33 -20.99 15.55
CA VAL A 763 -3.07 -22.38 15.14
C VAL A 763 -2.97 -22.54 13.63
N ALA A 764 -3.30 -21.51 12.84
CA ALA A 764 -3.00 -21.44 11.41
C ALA A 764 -3.11 -20.01 10.87
N ILE A 765 -2.48 -19.76 9.72
CA ILE A 765 -2.52 -18.48 9.00
C ILE A 765 -2.95 -18.72 7.54
N VAL A 766 -3.78 -17.82 7.01
CA VAL A 766 -4.19 -17.76 5.60
C VAL A 766 -3.97 -16.34 5.08
N VAL A 767 -3.29 -16.16 3.95
CA VAL A 767 -3.15 -14.84 3.30
C VAL A 767 -3.85 -14.77 1.94
N GLY A 768 -4.41 -13.62 1.60
CA GLY A 768 -5.15 -13.39 0.34
C GLY A 768 -4.30 -13.04 -0.89
N HIS A 769 -3.02 -13.43 -0.93
CA HIS A 769 -2.14 -13.22 -2.09
C HIS A 769 -0.97 -14.21 -2.15
N ASP A 770 -0.26 -14.21 -3.28
CA ASP A 770 0.93 -15.03 -3.54
C ASP A 770 2.09 -14.70 -2.56
N LEU A 771 2.72 -15.74 -2.01
CA LEU A 771 3.99 -15.66 -1.25
C LEU A 771 4.99 -16.75 -1.70
N PRO A 772 6.31 -16.50 -1.68
CA PRO A 772 7.33 -17.54 -1.82
C PRO A 772 7.29 -18.52 -0.64
N ILE A 773 7.41 -19.83 -0.90
CA ILE A 773 7.38 -20.90 0.12
C ILE A 773 8.64 -20.87 1.00
N LEU A 774 9.75 -20.35 0.46
CA LEU A 774 11.04 -20.21 1.13
C LEU A 774 11.29 -18.79 1.67
N SER A 775 10.29 -17.91 1.63
CA SER A 775 10.36 -16.56 2.22
C SER A 775 10.65 -16.58 3.73
N HIS A 776 11.15 -15.48 4.27
CA HIS A 776 11.36 -15.32 5.72
C HIS A 776 10.08 -15.59 6.54
N LEU A 777 8.91 -15.21 6.04
CA LEU A 777 7.63 -15.48 6.69
C LEU A 777 7.27 -16.98 6.66
N GLY A 778 7.49 -17.66 5.53
CA GLY A 778 7.31 -19.11 5.40
C GLY A 778 8.27 -19.92 6.29
N VAL A 779 9.54 -19.52 6.37
CA VAL A 779 10.53 -20.12 7.27
C VAL A 779 10.12 -19.93 8.75
N ARG A 780 9.65 -18.73 9.13
CA ARG A 780 9.14 -18.44 10.48
C ARG A 780 7.95 -19.31 10.86
N ALA A 781 6.98 -19.46 9.96
CA ALA A 781 5.81 -20.32 10.18
C ALA A 781 6.24 -21.79 10.38
N ARG A 782 7.19 -22.27 9.56
CA ARG A 782 7.70 -23.65 9.58
C ARG A 782 8.46 -23.97 10.88
N GLN A 783 9.33 -23.06 11.32
CA GLN A 783 10.06 -23.19 12.61
C GLN A 783 9.11 -23.21 13.82
N LYS A 784 7.93 -22.59 13.70
CA LYS A 784 6.86 -22.60 14.72
C LYS A 784 5.86 -23.76 14.57
N GLY A 785 5.93 -24.52 13.48
CA GLY A 785 4.95 -25.58 13.19
C GLY A 785 3.54 -25.07 12.87
N VAL A 786 3.38 -23.80 12.51
CA VAL A 786 2.07 -23.18 12.21
C VAL A 786 1.72 -23.43 10.74
N PRO A 787 0.63 -24.16 10.41
CA PRO A 787 0.12 -24.29 9.06
C PRO A 787 -0.14 -22.93 8.43
N PHE A 788 0.36 -22.73 7.21
CA PHE A 788 0.33 -21.44 6.54
C PHE A 788 0.01 -21.62 5.06
N VAL A 789 -1.07 -20.95 4.61
CA VAL A 789 -1.62 -21.05 3.26
C VAL A 789 -1.68 -19.67 2.61
N ALA A 790 -1.32 -19.59 1.33
CA ALA A 790 -1.60 -18.44 0.47
C ALA A 790 -2.78 -18.75 -0.46
N CYS A 791 -3.69 -17.79 -0.65
CA CYS A 791 -4.83 -17.89 -1.55
C CYS A 791 -4.64 -16.93 -2.73
N GLN A 792 -4.53 -17.46 -3.94
CA GLN A 792 -4.29 -16.67 -5.15
C GLN A 792 -5.59 -16.09 -5.74
N ASP A 793 -6.71 -16.78 -5.51
CA ASP A 793 -8.05 -16.42 -6.02
C ASP A 793 -8.82 -15.57 -4.99
N PRO A 794 -9.23 -14.33 -5.34
CA PRO A 794 -9.97 -13.47 -4.42
C PRO A 794 -11.33 -14.02 -4.00
N GLY A 795 -12.04 -14.73 -4.89
CA GLY A 795 -13.36 -15.29 -4.58
C GLY A 795 -13.30 -16.47 -3.63
N ALA A 796 -12.27 -17.32 -3.77
CA ALA A 796 -11.98 -18.39 -2.81
C ALA A 796 -11.58 -17.83 -1.43
N PHE A 797 -10.83 -16.72 -1.40
CA PHE A 797 -10.49 -16.04 -0.14
C PHE A 797 -11.72 -15.40 0.51
N GLU A 798 -12.57 -14.70 -0.25
CA GLU A 798 -13.85 -14.14 0.22
C GLU A 798 -14.81 -15.21 0.75
N ALA A 799 -14.85 -16.40 0.14
CA ALA A 799 -15.63 -17.52 0.63
C ALA A 799 -15.16 -18.03 2.01
N ILE A 800 -13.85 -17.94 2.30
CA ILE A 800 -13.31 -18.22 3.63
C ILE A 800 -13.69 -17.10 4.61
N THR A 801 -13.45 -15.82 4.27
CA THR A 801 -13.70 -14.70 5.20
C THR A 801 -15.18 -14.52 5.53
N ALA A 802 -16.10 -14.93 4.65
CA ALA A 802 -17.53 -15.03 4.94
C ALA A 802 -17.87 -15.96 6.13
N SER A 803 -16.93 -16.81 6.58
CA SER A 803 -17.05 -17.65 7.78
C SER A 803 -16.45 -17.03 9.04
N GLN A 804 -16.15 -15.73 9.05
CA GLN A 804 -15.59 -15.01 10.21
C GLN A 804 -16.39 -15.25 11.50
N GLY A 805 -15.67 -15.49 12.59
CA GLY A 805 -16.22 -15.82 13.92
C GLY A 805 -16.59 -17.30 14.11
N LYS A 806 -16.79 -18.08 13.03
CA LYS A 806 -17.12 -19.51 13.12
C LYS A 806 -15.88 -20.36 13.44
N ILE A 807 -16.10 -21.57 13.97
CA ILE A 807 -15.05 -22.58 14.09
C ILE A 807 -14.84 -23.24 12.72
N VAL A 808 -13.60 -23.26 12.26
CA VAL A 808 -13.18 -23.82 10.97
C VAL A 808 -12.08 -24.84 11.21
N SER A 809 -12.16 -25.96 10.49
CA SER A 809 -11.06 -26.91 10.33
C SER A 809 -10.32 -26.60 9.03
N LEU A 810 -9.02 -26.38 9.14
CA LEU A 810 -8.05 -26.31 8.04
C LEU A 810 -7.31 -27.64 7.96
N SER A 811 -7.20 -28.19 6.75
CA SER A 811 -6.19 -29.19 6.41
C SER A 811 -5.44 -28.74 5.17
N ALA A 812 -4.11 -28.64 5.25
CA ALA A 812 -3.24 -28.25 4.15
C ALA A 812 -2.12 -29.28 3.98
N ASP A 813 -1.98 -29.82 2.78
CA ASP A 813 -0.90 -30.72 2.38
C ASP A 813 -0.22 -30.18 1.10
N ALA A 814 0.73 -30.94 0.52
CA ALA A 814 1.50 -30.50 -0.65
C ALA A 814 0.67 -30.35 -1.95
N GLN A 815 -0.55 -30.90 -2.01
CA GLN A 815 -1.39 -30.97 -3.21
C GLN A 815 -2.81 -30.41 -2.99
N SER A 816 -3.29 -30.35 -1.75
CA SER A 816 -4.65 -29.96 -1.40
C SER A 816 -4.73 -29.07 -0.17
N VAL A 817 -5.68 -28.14 -0.18
CA VAL A 817 -6.10 -27.38 0.99
C VAL A 817 -7.62 -27.45 1.09
N SER A 818 -8.14 -27.80 2.26
CA SER A 818 -9.57 -27.89 2.53
C SER A 818 -9.95 -27.09 3.77
N PHE A 819 -11.05 -26.35 3.67
CA PHE A 819 -11.68 -25.61 4.75
C PHE A 819 -13.05 -26.21 5.05
N GLN A 820 -13.34 -26.52 6.31
CA GLN A 820 -14.65 -27.02 6.74
C GLN A 820 -15.14 -26.22 7.95
N VAL A 821 -16.30 -25.56 7.82
CA VAL A 821 -17.00 -24.95 8.95
C VAL A 821 -17.56 -26.07 9.84
N LEU A 822 -17.33 -25.98 11.15
CA LEU A 822 -17.80 -26.94 12.15
C LEU A 822 -18.87 -26.31 13.04
N GLU A 823 -19.92 -27.07 13.36
CA GLU A 823 -21.07 -26.59 14.15
C GLU A 823 -21.43 -27.55 15.28
N GLY A 824 -21.93 -26.99 16.39
CA GLY A 824 -22.39 -27.75 17.56
C GLY A 824 -21.33 -28.69 18.14
N GLY A 825 -21.75 -29.90 18.51
CA GLY A 825 -20.87 -30.91 19.13
C GLY A 825 -19.67 -31.31 18.25
N THR A 826 -19.76 -31.21 16.92
CA THR A 826 -18.64 -31.55 16.03
C THR A 826 -17.46 -30.57 16.18
N ALA A 827 -17.74 -29.29 16.44
CA ALA A 827 -16.72 -28.29 16.74
C ALA A 827 -16.07 -28.56 18.10
N THR A 828 -16.88 -28.90 19.13
CA THR A 828 -16.39 -29.24 20.47
C THR A 828 -15.48 -30.48 20.44
N GLU A 829 -15.90 -31.55 19.76
CA GLU A 829 -15.08 -32.76 19.59
C GLU A 829 -13.76 -32.48 18.85
N ALA A 830 -13.81 -31.68 17.78
CA ALA A 830 -12.61 -31.36 17.00
C ALA A 830 -11.60 -30.54 17.82
N LEU A 831 -12.07 -29.54 18.56
CA LEU A 831 -11.24 -28.74 19.47
C LEU A 831 -10.67 -29.60 20.62
N GLN A 832 -11.44 -30.54 21.18
CA GLN A 832 -10.95 -31.48 22.19
C GLN A 832 -9.89 -32.45 21.64
N ARG A 833 -10.09 -33.00 20.43
CA ARG A 833 -9.10 -33.88 19.77
C ARG A 833 -7.80 -33.15 19.48
N GLN A 834 -7.87 -31.90 19.01
CA GLN A 834 -6.68 -31.08 18.81
C GLN A 834 -5.95 -30.83 20.13
N ARG A 835 -6.68 -30.45 21.20
CA ARG A 835 -6.09 -30.24 22.52
C ARG A 835 -5.37 -31.49 23.03
N GLN A 836 -5.99 -32.67 22.89
CA GLN A 836 -5.39 -33.96 23.25
C GLN A 836 -4.15 -34.28 22.41
N GLN A 837 -4.16 -34.00 21.10
CA GLN A 837 -2.98 -34.20 20.25
C GLN A 837 -1.82 -33.31 20.68
N GLU A 838 -2.08 -32.03 20.97
CA GLU A 838 -1.09 -31.07 21.45
C GLU A 838 -0.55 -31.45 22.84
N GLU A 839 -1.42 -31.86 23.77
CA GLU A 839 -1.02 -32.38 25.09
C GLU A 839 -0.16 -33.65 24.96
N THR A 840 -0.48 -34.58 24.04
CA THR A 840 0.38 -35.76 23.79
C THR A 840 1.68 -35.44 23.05
N LEU A 841 1.77 -34.32 22.34
CA LEU A 841 3.01 -33.82 21.73
C LEU A 841 3.92 -33.20 22.79
N ASP A 842 3.36 -32.43 23.73
CA ASP A 842 4.09 -31.92 24.90
C ASP A 842 4.52 -33.05 25.85
N GLU A 843 3.69 -34.07 26.08
CA GLU A 843 4.06 -35.25 26.90
C GLU A 843 5.13 -36.11 26.23
N LYS A 844 5.07 -36.36 24.92
CA LYS A 844 6.19 -37.00 24.18
C LYS A 844 7.42 -36.09 24.05
N GLY A 845 7.27 -34.79 24.31
CA GLY A 845 8.35 -33.84 24.51
C GLY A 845 9.03 -33.95 25.89
N THR A 846 8.46 -34.71 26.83
CA THR A 846 9.19 -35.13 28.04
C THR A 846 10.06 -36.35 27.74
N PRO A 847 11.34 -36.37 28.17
CA PRO A 847 12.26 -37.41 27.76
C PRO A 847 11.95 -38.75 28.43
N ASN A 848 11.72 -39.79 27.62
CA ASN A 848 11.77 -41.17 28.10
C ASN A 848 13.19 -41.50 28.60
N GLU A 849 13.34 -41.88 29.87
CA GLU A 849 14.64 -42.08 30.53
C GLU A 849 15.50 -43.24 29.98
N GLU A 850 15.01 -44.03 29.02
CA GLU A 850 15.70 -45.24 28.49
C GLU A 850 16.38 -45.07 27.12
N ASN A 851 16.33 -43.89 26.50
CA ASN A 851 17.26 -43.52 25.43
C ASN A 851 17.59 -42.03 25.56
N PRO A 852 18.78 -41.65 26.08
CA PRO A 852 19.15 -40.25 26.14
C PRO A 852 19.17 -39.67 24.72
N PRO A 853 18.70 -38.42 24.52
CA PRO A 853 18.93 -37.73 23.26
C PRO A 853 20.44 -37.74 22.97
N LEU A 854 20.82 -37.90 21.70
CA LEU A 854 22.23 -37.91 21.31
C LEU A 854 22.90 -36.62 21.76
N LEU A 855 23.59 -36.72 22.89
CA LEU A 855 24.52 -35.73 23.39
C LEU A 855 25.62 -35.59 22.33
N ILE A 856 25.50 -34.57 21.49
CA ILE A 856 26.68 -33.86 21.00
C ILE A 856 27.41 -33.46 22.26
N SER A 857 28.51 -34.15 22.56
CA SER A 857 29.21 -34.10 23.84
C SER A 857 30.03 -32.82 23.96
N SER A 858 29.33 -31.69 24.10
CA SER A 858 29.87 -30.35 24.30
C SER A 858 29.27 -29.80 25.61
N PRO A 859 30.02 -29.79 26.72
CA PRO A 859 29.46 -29.49 28.04
C PRO A 859 29.31 -27.99 28.27
N SER A 860 28.20 -27.39 27.84
CA SER A 860 27.46 -26.30 28.51
C SER A 860 26.48 -25.60 27.56
N LEU A 861 25.19 -25.58 27.94
CA LEU A 861 24.20 -24.65 27.40
C LEU A 861 23.52 -23.85 28.52
N SER A 862 24.30 -23.48 29.53
CA SER A 862 24.32 -22.07 29.96
C SER A 862 24.71 -21.23 28.75
N TYR A 863 24.15 -20.02 28.59
CA TYR A 863 24.58 -19.02 27.58
C TYR A 863 26.12 -19.07 27.38
N PRO A 864 26.63 -19.63 26.26
CA PRO A 864 28.07 -19.89 26.13
C PRO A 864 28.88 -18.60 25.94
N PHE A 865 28.21 -17.55 25.47
CA PHE A 865 28.78 -16.24 25.27
C PHE A 865 28.54 -15.35 26.48
N SER A 866 29.60 -15.16 27.27
CA SER A 866 29.75 -13.94 28.05
C SER A 866 29.86 -12.75 27.08
N SER A 867 28.71 -12.19 26.70
CA SER A 867 28.57 -11.03 25.80
C SER A 867 29.12 -9.72 26.38
N ALA A 868 29.73 -9.76 27.56
CA ALA A 868 30.49 -8.64 28.10
C ALA A 868 31.73 -8.40 27.23
N ILE A 869 31.58 -7.56 26.22
CA ILE A 869 32.67 -7.09 25.36
C ILE A 869 33.78 -6.58 26.27
N SER A 870 34.97 -7.18 26.15
CA SER A 870 36.03 -7.01 27.13
C SER A 870 36.35 -5.53 27.34
N SER A 871 36.47 -5.12 28.61
CA SER A 871 36.93 -3.78 28.95
C SER A 871 38.30 -3.47 28.34
N SER A 872 39.14 -4.49 28.11
CA SER A 872 40.42 -4.34 27.39
C SER A 872 40.24 -4.06 25.90
N LEU A 873 39.18 -4.55 25.26
CA LEU A 873 38.85 -4.24 23.87
C LEU A 873 38.38 -2.79 23.77
N LEU A 874 37.41 -2.40 24.63
CA LEU A 874 36.86 -1.04 24.64
C LEU A 874 37.91 0.03 25.00
N ALA A 875 38.89 -0.30 25.85
CA ALA A 875 40.00 0.57 26.21
C ALA A 875 41.18 0.56 25.21
N SER A 876 41.11 -0.24 24.13
CA SER A 876 42.16 -0.29 23.10
C SER A 876 42.25 1.04 22.34
N PRO A 877 43.46 1.58 22.07
CA PRO A 877 43.63 2.76 21.23
C PRO A 877 43.46 2.46 19.72
N SER A 878 43.59 1.19 19.31
CA SER A 878 43.39 0.74 17.93
C SER A 878 42.07 -0.01 17.78
N PRO A 879 41.40 0.07 16.61
CA PRO A 879 40.16 -0.65 16.36
C PRO A 879 40.35 -2.17 16.43
N PRO A 880 39.29 -2.95 16.72
CA PRO A 880 39.30 -4.39 16.53
C PRO A 880 39.69 -4.77 15.10
N ALA A 881 40.53 -5.80 14.95
CA ALA A 881 41.00 -6.24 13.64
C ALA A 881 39.84 -6.77 12.78
N THR A 882 39.82 -6.40 11.50
CA THR A 882 38.93 -6.98 10.50
C THR A 882 39.31 -8.45 10.26
N LEU A 883 38.35 -9.36 10.33
CA LEU A 883 38.59 -10.80 10.17
C LEU A 883 38.54 -11.21 8.70
N THR A 884 39.54 -11.99 8.27
CA THR A 884 39.52 -12.72 7.00
C THR A 884 38.66 -13.99 7.12
N ALA A 885 38.32 -14.63 5.99
CA ALA A 885 37.55 -15.88 5.97
C ALA A 885 38.14 -17.01 6.86
N ARG A 886 39.46 -17.05 7.06
CA ARG A 886 40.09 -18.08 7.91
C ARG A 886 40.07 -17.77 9.41
N GLU A 887 39.68 -16.55 9.78
CA GLU A 887 39.61 -16.05 11.16
C GLU A 887 38.16 -15.90 11.66
N MET A 888 37.18 -15.97 10.77
CA MET A 888 35.75 -15.92 11.10
C MET A 888 35.29 -17.20 11.78
N THR A 889 34.70 -17.05 12.96
CA THR A 889 34.12 -18.15 13.74
C THR A 889 32.78 -17.74 14.35
N LEU A 890 32.01 -18.71 14.84
CA LEU A 890 30.73 -18.46 15.51
C LEU A 890 30.88 -17.47 16.68
N GLU A 891 31.97 -17.61 17.45
CA GLU A 891 32.28 -16.83 18.65
C GLU A 891 32.65 -15.37 18.35
N THR A 892 33.14 -15.09 17.15
CA THR A 892 33.76 -13.81 16.80
C THR A 892 32.87 -12.95 15.89
N CYS A 893 32.10 -13.60 15.02
CA CYS A 893 31.24 -12.91 14.05
C CYS A 893 29.90 -13.61 13.75
N GLY A 894 29.55 -14.71 14.44
CA GLY A 894 28.22 -15.34 14.33
C GLY A 894 28.05 -16.31 13.17
N ALA A 895 26.92 -17.03 13.19
CA ALA A 895 26.67 -18.18 12.33
C ALA A 895 26.69 -17.83 10.84
N LYS A 896 26.09 -16.70 10.44
CA LYS A 896 26.01 -16.29 9.04
C LYS A 896 27.40 -15.99 8.47
N ALA A 897 28.18 -15.15 9.16
CA ALA A 897 29.54 -14.82 8.75
C ALA A 897 30.47 -16.04 8.71
N ALA A 898 30.46 -16.87 9.77
CA ALA A 898 31.26 -18.09 9.82
C ALA A 898 30.89 -19.11 8.72
N THR A 899 29.61 -19.23 8.36
CA THR A 899 29.17 -20.15 7.29
C THR A 899 29.56 -19.63 5.91
N CYS A 900 29.42 -18.33 5.64
CA CYS A 900 29.91 -17.73 4.39
C CYS A 900 31.43 -17.88 4.23
N ALA A 901 32.17 -17.73 5.33
CA ALA A 901 33.61 -17.97 5.35
C ALA A 901 33.97 -19.44 5.06
N ARG A 902 33.25 -20.41 5.67
CA ARG A 902 33.41 -21.84 5.38
C ARG A 902 33.13 -22.16 3.90
N LEU A 903 32.10 -21.57 3.31
CA LEU A 903 31.78 -21.72 1.87
C LEU A 903 32.93 -21.21 0.97
N ARG A 904 33.54 -20.05 1.29
CA ARG A 904 34.71 -19.56 0.53
C ARG A 904 35.91 -20.50 0.65
N ILE A 905 36.19 -21.04 1.84
CA ILE A 905 37.29 -22.01 2.05
C ILE A 905 37.05 -23.28 1.23
N LEU A 906 35.81 -23.80 1.19
CA LEU A 906 35.47 -24.97 0.38
C LEU A 906 35.69 -24.73 -1.13
N ALA A 907 35.38 -23.53 -1.63
CA ALA A 907 35.67 -23.15 -3.02
C ALA A 907 37.19 -23.06 -3.29
N GLU A 908 37.98 -22.41 -2.42
CA GLU A 908 39.46 -22.37 -2.51
C GLU A 908 40.09 -23.78 -2.56
N GLU A 909 39.56 -24.69 -1.75
CA GLU A 909 40.01 -26.07 -1.69
C GLU A 909 39.67 -26.87 -2.95
N ALA A 910 38.56 -26.55 -3.64
CA ALA A 910 38.21 -27.16 -4.92
C ALA A 910 39.10 -26.60 -6.06
N GLU A 911 39.24 -25.28 -6.14
CA GLU A 911 40.10 -24.57 -7.10
C GLU A 911 41.54 -25.13 -7.08
N SER A 912 42.17 -25.17 -5.90
CA SER A 912 43.58 -25.58 -5.72
C SER A 912 43.85 -27.08 -5.97
N LYS A 913 42.83 -27.94 -5.87
CA LYS A 913 42.96 -29.39 -6.17
C LYS A 913 42.94 -29.66 -7.69
N ASN A 914 42.25 -28.83 -8.48
CA ASN A 914 42.23 -28.96 -9.95
C ASN A 914 43.60 -28.68 -10.59
N GLU A 915 44.39 -27.76 -10.04
CA GLU A 915 45.74 -27.47 -10.54
C GLU A 915 46.76 -28.60 -10.30
N ASN A 916 46.52 -29.44 -9.28
CA ASN A 916 47.50 -30.43 -8.79
C ASN A 916 47.26 -31.87 -9.29
N GLY A 917 46.20 -32.13 -10.05
CA GLY A 917 46.11 -33.26 -10.99
C GLY A 917 46.20 -34.68 -10.41
N ARG A 918 45.89 -34.93 -9.13
CA ARG A 918 45.94 -36.27 -8.53
C ARG A 918 44.80 -36.58 -7.54
N GLY A 919 43.90 -37.47 -7.95
CA GLY A 919 43.39 -38.54 -7.09
C GLY A 919 42.17 -38.29 -6.19
N CYS A 920 40.98 -38.52 -6.75
CA CYS A 920 39.82 -39.19 -6.12
C CYS A 920 39.13 -38.58 -4.87
N HIS A 921 37.81 -38.38 -4.99
CA HIS A 921 36.78 -38.22 -3.94
C HIS A 921 36.36 -36.81 -3.45
N ALA A 922 37.02 -35.72 -3.86
CA ALA A 922 36.39 -34.38 -3.78
C ALA A 922 35.54 -34.11 -5.05
N PRO A 923 34.40 -33.41 -4.96
CA PRO A 923 33.61 -33.06 -6.15
C PRO A 923 34.34 -32.03 -7.03
N MET A 924 33.97 -31.96 -8.31
CA MET A 924 34.36 -30.89 -9.27
C MET A 924 33.95 -29.50 -8.73
N ASN A 925 34.33 -28.39 -9.37
CA ASN A 925 33.78 -27.05 -9.06
C ASN A 925 32.24 -27.02 -9.27
N VAL A 926 31.49 -27.40 -8.24
CA VAL A 926 30.02 -27.49 -8.27
C VAL A 926 29.40 -26.11 -8.08
N PHE A 927 29.96 -25.33 -7.16
CA PHE A 927 29.61 -23.94 -6.89
C PHE A 927 30.88 -23.09 -6.70
N GLU A 928 30.70 -21.79 -6.88
CA GLU A 928 31.64 -20.74 -6.49
C GLU A 928 31.14 -20.04 -5.22
N ALA A 929 32.02 -19.37 -4.48
CA ALA A 929 31.66 -18.64 -3.27
C ALA A 929 32.35 -17.27 -3.22
N ALA A 930 31.56 -16.23 -2.95
CA ALA A 930 32.00 -14.84 -2.98
C ALA A 930 33.05 -14.54 -1.89
N ASN A 931 33.99 -13.64 -2.19
CA ASN A 931 34.95 -13.15 -1.21
C ASN A 931 34.23 -12.49 -0.02
N CYS A 932 34.77 -12.65 1.18
CA CYS A 932 34.19 -12.06 2.39
C CYS A 932 35.23 -11.68 3.45
N LEU A 933 34.90 -10.62 4.21
CA LEU A 933 35.57 -10.20 5.44
C LEU A 933 34.50 -9.82 6.49
N ALA A 934 34.86 -9.73 7.76
CA ALA A 934 33.91 -9.34 8.81
C ALA A 934 34.48 -8.33 9.80
N PHE A 935 33.64 -7.40 10.26
CA PHE A 935 33.89 -6.64 11.47
C PHE A 935 33.34 -7.45 12.66
N PRO A 936 34.18 -7.81 13.65
CA PRO A 936 33.79 -8.69 14.75
C PRO A 936 32.85 -8.01 15.76
N TYR A 937 32.31 -8.80 16.68
CA TYR A 937 31.61 -8.27 17.86
C TYR A 937 32.51 -7.30 18.64
N GLY A 938 31.93 -6.17 19.09
CA GLY A 938 32.65 -5.13 19.82
C GLY A 938 33.16 -3.96 18.99
N THR A 939 33.11 -4.02 17.64
CA THR A 939 33.56 -2.89 16.80
C THR A 939 32.64 -1.67 16.94
N ALA A 940 31.33 -1.84 17.02
CA ALA A 940 30.39 -0.73 17.21
C ALA A 940 30.55 -0.11 18.60
N GLU A 941 30.65 -0.94 19.64
CA GLU A 941 30.76 -0.55 21.03
C GLU A 941 32.11 0.13 21.33
N TRP A 942 33.19 -0.29 20.64
CA TRP A 942 34.46 0.41 20.64
C TRP A 942 34.33 1.81 20.00
N LEU A 943 33.66 1.94 18.85
CA LEU A 943 33.43 3.25 18.21
C LEU A 943 32.63 4.20 19.10
N ILE A 944 31.57 3.70 19.76
CA ILE A 944 30.76 4.44 20.74
C ILE A 944 31.63 4.91 21.90
N GLN A 945 32.53 4.07 22.41
CA GLN A 945 33.47 4.42 23.47
C GLN A 945 34.48 5.50 23.01
N GLN A 946 35.10 5.36 21.83
CA GLN A 946 36.07 6.34 21.33
C GLN A 946 35.43 7.70 20.97
N GLN A 947 34.15 7.70 20.59
CA GLN A 947 33.40 8.93 20.27
C GLN A 947 32.73 9.56 21.51
N GLY A 948 32.90 8.98 22.71
CA GLY A 948 32.43 9.55 23.99
C GLY A 948 30.98 9.25 24.35
N GLU A 949 30.27 8.45 23.55
CA GLU A 949 28.81 8.25 23.63
C GLU A 949 28.39 7.06 24.54
N ARG A 950 29.34 6.44 25.27
CA ARG A 950 29.08 5.23 26.07
C ARG A 950 28.04 5.43 27.18
N GLU A 951 28.04 6.57 27.86
CA GLU A 951 27.08 6.83 28.95
C GLU A 951 25.64 6.97 28.41
N LEU A 952 25.48 7.66 27.27
CA LEU A 952 24.20 7.79 26.58
C LEU A 952 23.72 6.44 26.05
N PHE A 953 24.60 5.66 25.40
CA PHE A 953 24.31 4.31 24.95
C PHE A 953 23.83 3.40 26.10
N GLN A 954 24.54 3.38 27.23
CA GLN A 954 24.14 2.58 28.40
C GLN A 954 22.78 3.00 28.98
N SER A 955 22.52 4.30 29.10
CA SER A 955 21.22 4.81 29.55
C SER A 955 20.07 4.43 28.60
N LEU A 956 20.32 4.41 27.29
CA LEU A 956 19.33 4.01 26.29
C LEU A 956 19.06 2.50 26.34
N ILE A 957 20.10 1.66 26.46
CA ILE A 957 19.95 0.21 26.64
C ILE A 957 19.14 -0.11 27.91
N GLU A 958 19.43 0.53 29.04
CA GLU A 958 18.68 0.33 30.29
C GLU A 958 17.18 0.70 30.14
N LYS A 959 16.86 1.75 29.38
CA LYS A 959 15.48 2.08 29.00
C LYS A 959 14.85 1.03 28.10
N LEU A 960 15.59 0.48 27.14
CA LEU A 960 15.10 -0.62 26.28
C LEU A 960 14.87 -1.93 27.04
N GLU A 961 15.54 -2.16 28.18
CA GLU A 961 15.24 -3.29 29.07
C GLU A 961 13.97 -3.02 29.91
N THR A 962 13.81 -1.79 30.42
CA THR A 962 12.82 -1.46 31.48
C THR A 962 11.48 -0.90 30.98
N SER A 963 11.45 -0.10 29.90
CA SER A 963 10.23 0.56 29.42
C SER A 963 9.22 -0.42 28.79
N ALA A 964 7.94 -0.29 29.12
CA ALA A 964 6.87 -1.05 28.47
C ALA A 964 6.73 -0.71 26.97
N PRO A 965 6.15 -1.60 26.13
CA PRO A 965 5.89 -1.28 24.72
C PRO A 965 4.97 -0.06 24.58
N GLY A 966 5.46 1.00 23.93
CA GLY A 966 4.79 2.30 23.83
C GLY A 966 5.77 3.42 23.50
N SER A 967 5.32 4.67 23.61
CA SER A 967 6.09 5.86 23.19
C SER A 967 7.48 5.98 23.83
N GLU A 968 7.65 5.61 25.10
CA GLU A 968 8.96 5.66 25.77
C GLU A 968 9.98 4.68 25.16
N LEU A 969 9.53 3.46 24.83
CA LEU A 969 10.36 2.48 24.14
C LEU A 969 10.70 2.98 22.73
N ASP A 970 9.72 3.53 22.04
CA ASP A 970 9.85 3.99 20.66
C ASP A 970 10.79 5.22 20.57
N GLU A 971 10.74 6.12 21.55
CA GLU A 971 11.73 7.20 21.72
C GLU A 971 13.14 6.70 22.06
N ALA A 972 13.27 5.67 22.90
CA ALA A 972 14.57 5.11 23.26
C ALA A 972 15.20 4.37 22.06
N VAL A 973 14.40 3.63 21.29
CA VAL A 973 14.78 3.02 20.00
C VAL A 973 15.25 4.12 19.04
N ALA A 974 14.45 5.16 18.84
CA ALA A 974 14.77 6.26 17.94
C ALA A 974 16.11 6.91 18.27
N LYS A 975 16.35 7.26 19.54
CA LYS A 975 17.59 7.89 20.02
C LYS A 975 18.80 6.96 19.91
N LEU A 976 18.62 5.65 20.12
CA LEU A 976 19.71 4.68 20.02
C LEU A 976 20.10 4.40 18.57
N GLN A 977 19.13 4.32 17.66
CA GLN A 977 19.40 4.22 16.23
C GLN A 977 20.08 5.50 15.71
N ASP A 978 19.58 6.69 16.08
CA ASP A 978 20.17 7.98 15.70
C ASP A 978 21.64 8.10 16.15
N LEU A 979 21.96 7.72 17.40
CA LEU A 979 23.33 7.64 17.93
C LEU A 979 24.23 6.76 17.04
N ILE A 980 23.77 5.57 16.67
CA ILE A 980 24.54 4.62 15.85
C ILE A 980 24.72 5.14 14.41
N MET A 981 23.69 5.74 13.81
CA MET A 981 23.75 6.31 12.46
C MET A 981 24.75 7.48 12.34
N HIS A 982 25.04 8.17 13.46
CA HIS A 982 26.04 9.24 13.53
C HIS A 982 27.48 8.75 13.74
N LEU A 983 27.72 7.47 14.07
CA LEU A 983 29.08 6.92 14.27
C LEU A 983 29.95 7.04 13.02
N ASN A 984 31.17 7.56 13.18
CA ASN A 984 32.15 7.65 12.11
C ASN A 984 33.05 6.41 12.06
N LEU A 985 33.37 5.93 10.85
CA LEU A 985 34.31 4.83 10.62
C LEU A 985 35.73 5.40 10.40
N PRO A 986 36.73 5.01 11.20
CA PRO A 986 38.14 5.31 10.94
C PRO A 986 38.66 4.66 9.65
N GLU A 987 39.67 5.26 9.02
CA GLU A 987 40.27 4.75 7.78
C GLU A 987 40.86 3.34 7.97
N GLU A 988 41.39 3.03 9.16
CA GLU A 988 41.97 1.74 9.52
C GLU A 988 40.97 0.57 9.42
N ILE A 989 39.66 0.84 9.58
CA ILE A 989 38.60 -0.15 9.40
C ILE A 989 38.24 -0.33 7.91
N VAL A 990 38.36 0.73 7.11
CA VAL A 990 37.98 0.75 5.69
C VAL A 990 39.11 0.23 4.79
N LEU A 991 40.38 0.49 5.12
CA LEU A 991 41.54 0.12 4.31
C LEU A 991 41.64 -1.39 4.00
N PRO A 992 41.42 -2.33 4.95
CA PRO A 992 41.40 -3.77 4.65
C PRO A 992 40.33 -4.15 3.61
N VAL A 993 39.19 -3.45 3.61
CA VAL A 993 38.08 -3.67 2.67
C VAL A 993 38.47 -3.27 1.26
N VAL A 994 39.10 -2.10 1.11
CA VAL A 994 39.63 -1.63 -0.18
C VAL A 994 40.74 -2.56 -0.68
N HIS A 995 41.56 -3.11 0.22
CA HIS A 995 42.67 -4.00 -0.13
C HIS A 995 42.20 -5.37 -0.64
N LEU A 996 41.23 -6.02 0.04
CA LEU A 996 40.74 -7.35 -0.36
C LEU A 996 39.92 -7.29 -1.65
N PHE A 997 38.91 -6.42 -1.71
CA PHE A 997 37.95 -6.42 -2.81
C PHE A 997 38.40 -5.59 -4.02
N GLY A 998 39.29 -4.62 -3.83
CA GLY A 998 39.69 -3.68 -4.86
C GLY A 998 38.64 -2.59 -5.18
N THR A 999 39.08 -1.57 -5.91
CA THR A 999 38.35 -0.30 -6.02
C THR A 999 37.12 -0.32 -6.94
N ARG A 1000 36.95 -1.35 -7.78
CA ARG A 1000 35.84 -1.43 -8.74
C ARG A 1000 34.66 -2.26 -8.24
N SER A 1001 34.85 -2.96 -7.14
CA SER A 1001 33.93 -3.97 -6.66
C SER A 1001 32.68 -3.37 -6.02
N ARG A 1002 31.64 -4.20 -5.96
CA ARG A 1002 30.38 -3.93 -5.25
C ARG A 1002 30.26 -4.90 -4.11
N LEU A 1003 29.67 -4.45 -3.02
CA LEU A 1003 29.57 -5.20 -1.78
C LEU A 1003 28.11 -5.36 -1.34
N VAL A 1004 27.86 -6.42 -0.60
CA VAL A 1004 26.70 -6.59 0.27
C VAL A 1004 27.20 -6.52 1.71
N VAL A 1005 26.61 -5.63 2.51
CA VAL A 1005 26.91 -5.45 3.93
C VAL A 1005 25.77 -6.07 4.72
N ARG A 1006 26.03 -7.17 5.42
CA ARG A 1006 25.02 -8.06 6.02
C ARG A 1006 25.18 -8.14 7.54
N SER A 1007 24.06 -8.24 8.24
CA SER A 1007 23.98 -8.53 9.67
C SER A 1007 24.45 -9.96 10.00
N SER A 1008 25.12 -10.13 11.14
CA SER A 1008 25.47 -11.44 11.71
C SER A 1008 25.53 -11.34 13.25
N ALA A 1009 24.38 -11.18 13.89
CA ALA A 1009 24.29 -11.03 15.35
C ALA A 1009 24.43 -12.36 16.12
N ASN A 1010 24.93 -12.29 17.35
CA ASN A 1010 25.14 -13.46 18.23
C ASN A 1010 23.82 -14.09 18.74
N VAL A 1011 22.71 -13.40 18.51
CA VAL A 1011 21.34 -13.78 18.85
C VAL A 1011 20.53 -14.21 17.63
N GLU A 1012 21.17 -14.37 16.47
CA GLU A 1012 20.54 -15.04 15.31
C GLU A 1012 20.39 -16.55 15.62
N ASP A 1013 19.26 -17.13 15.20
CA ASP A 1013 18.96 -18.57 15.27
C ASP A 1013 18.88 -19.22 16.66
N LEU A 1014 18.54 -18.45 17.71
CA LEU A 1014 18.24 -18.99 19.04
C LEU A 1014 16.95 -19.84 19.07
N LYS A 1015 16.96 -20.96 19.81
CA LYS A 1015 15.79 -21.85 19.96
C LYS A 1015 14.60 -21.09 20.55
N GLY A 1016 13.58 -20.84 19.72
CA GLY A 1016 12.37 -20.08 20.08
C GLY A 1016 12.28 -18.68 19.48
N MET A 1017 13.38 -18.14 18.92
CA MET A 1017 13.42 -16.84 18.23
C MET A 1017 13.92 -17.01 16.80
N SER A 1018 13.03 -16.83 15.82
CA SER A 1018 13.44 -16.82 14.42
C SER A 1018 14.00 -15.45 14.06
N ALA A 1019 15.25 -15.41 13.59
CA ALA A 1019 15.91 -14.17 13.16
C ALA A 1019 15.79 -13.90 11.65
N ALA A 1020 15.07 -14.74 10.91
CA ALA A 1020 14.88 -14.60 9.46
C ALA A 1020 14.24 -13.24 9.12
N GLY A 1021 14.99 -12.39 8.42
CA GLY A 1021 14.57 -11.02 8.08
C GLY A 1021 14.41 -10.07 9.28
N LEU A 1022 15.05 -10.34 10.43
CA LEU A 1022 14.94 -9.49 11.63
C LEU A 1022 15.90 -8.28 11.62
N TYR A 1023 16.99 -8.38 10.87
CA TYR A 1023 18.09 -7.42 10.81
C TYR A 1023 18.39 -7.02 9.36
N GLU A 1024 18.96 -5.83 9.18
CA GLU A 1024 19.15 -5.23 7.85
C GLU A 1024 20.30 -5.90 7.07
N SER A 1025 20.24 -5.78 5.74
CA SER A 1025 21.34 -6.06 4.82
C SER A 1025 21.28 -5.09 3.65
N VAL A 1026 22.42 -4.50 3.28
CA VAL A 1026 22.50 -3.44 2.26
C VAL A 1026 23.33 -3.91 1.07
N ALA A 1027 22.68 -4.04 -0.09
CA ALA A 1027 23.29 -4.51 -1.33
C ALA A 1027 23.82 -3.36 -2.23
N ASN A 1028 24.69 -3.71 -3.17
CA ASN A 1028 25.30 -2.82 -4.18
C ASN A 1028 26.04 -1.60 -3.62
N VAL A 1029 26.68 -1.77 -2.46
CA VAL A 1029 27.54 -0.76 -1.84
C VAL A 1029 28.84 -0.63 -2.64
N SER A 1030 29.24 0.60 -2.97
CA SER A 1030 30.45 0.88 -3.75
C SER A 1030 31.67 1.02 -2.83
N VAL A 1031 32.74 0.26 -3.07
CA VAL A 1031 34.01 0.38 -2.32
C VAL A 1031 34.59 1.81 -2.37
N MET A 1032 34.39 2.52 -3.49
CA MET A 1032 34.84 3.91 -3.67
C MET A 1032 33.87 4.96 -3.11
N ASP A 1033 32.74 4.57 -2.56
CA ASP A 1033 31.78 5.48 -1.93
C ASP A 1033 31.83 5.30 -0.41
N ALA A 1034 32.78 5.99 0.23
CA ALA A 1034 32.95 5.93 1.67
C ALA A 1034 31.70 6.38 2.45
N VAL A 1035 30.86 7.24 1.86
CA VAL A 1035 29.62 7.71 2.50
C VAL A 1035 28.56 6.62 2.45
N ALA A 1036 28.32 6.01 1.28
CA ALA A 1036 27.39 4.89 1.15
C ALA A 1036 27.88 3.66 1.94
N PHE A 1037 29.19 3.39 1.97
CA PHE A 1037 29.77 2.30 2.75
C PHE A 1037 29.62 2.52 4.27
N ARG A 1038 29.97 3.72 4.78
CA ARG A 1038 29.69 4.10 6.17
C ARG A 1038 28.21 3.92 6.48
N SER A 1039 27.32 4.47 5.65
CA SER A 1039 25.87 4.37 5.82
C SER A 1039 25.41 2.92 5.93
N ALA A 1040 25.87 2.05 5.03
CA ALA A 1040 25.50 0.64 5.04
C ALA A 1040 25.91 -0.08 6.34
N VAL A 1041 27.15 0.13 6.81
CA VAL A 1041 27.67 -0.48 8.04
C VAL A 1041 26.91 0.01 9.27
N VAL A 1042 26.66 1.32 9.41
CA VAL A 1042 25.91 1.84 10.55
C VAL A 1042 24.42 1.47 10.49
N THR A 1043 23.82 1.32 9.31
CA THR A 1043 22.45 0.79 9.16
C THR A 1043 22.37 -0.66 9.67
N VAL A 1044 23.35 -1.51 9.35
CA VAL A 1044 23.38 -2.89 9.86
C VAL A 1044 23.52 -2.91 11.39
N TRP A 1045 24.39 -2.10 11.99
CA TRP A 1045 24.49 -1.97 13.45
C TRP A 1045 23.21 -1.42 14.09
N ALA A 1046 22.61 -0.36 13.52
CA ALA A 1046 21.38 0.25 14.03
C ALA A 1046 20.16 -0.68 13.91
N SER A 1047 20.19 -1.63 12.98
CA SER A 1047 19.14 -2.65 12.85
C SER A 1047 19.03 -3.58 14.05
N LEU A 1048 20.15 -3.79 14.78
CA LEU A 1048 20.15 -4.57 16.02
C LEU A 1048 19.14 -4.00 17.02
N TYR A 1049 18.98 -2.67 17.06
CA TYR A 1049 18.09 -1.97 17.98
C TYR A 1049 16.80 -1.46 17.31
N SER A 1050 16.43 -2.02 16.16
CA SER A 1050 15.10 -1.76 15.59
C SER A 1050 14.01 -2.15 16.60
N ARG A 1051 12.88 -1.42 16.57
CA ARG A 1051 11.72 -1.68 17.44
C ARG A 1051 11.30 -3.16 17.41
N ARG A 1052 11.29 -3.76 16.21
CA ARG A 1052 10.97 -5.17 15.98
C ARG A 1052 11.98 -6.09 16.66
N ALA A 1053 13.28 -5.86 16.48
CA ALA A 1053 14.33 -6.67 17.09
C ALA A 1053 14.36 -6.59 18.63
N VAL A 1054 14.14 -5.39 19.19
CA VAL A 1054 14.04 -5.18 20.65
C VAL A 1054 12.87 -5.99 21.23
N LEU A 1055 11.68 -5.90 20.62
CA LEU A 1055 10.50 -6.62 21.06
C LEU A 1055 10.63 -8.15 20.86
N ALA A 1056 11.23 -8.61 19.75
CA ALA A 1056 11.48 -10.02 19.50
C ALA A 1056 12.40 -10.65 20.56
N ARG A 1057 13.53 -9.99 20.87
CA ARG A 1057 14.44 -10.42 21.95
C ARG A 1057 13.75 -10.43 23.31
N ARG A 1058 12.96 -9.41 23.63
CA ARG A 1058 12.18 -9.34 24.88
C ARG A 1058 11.19 -10.50 24.99
N ALA A 1059 10.49 -10.85 23.90
CA ALA A 1059 9.58 -12.00 23.86
C ALA A 1059 10.32 -13.34 24.03
N ALA A 1060 11.55 -13.45 23.51
CA ALA A 1060 12.43 -14.60 23.70
C ALA A 1060 13.17 -14.63 25.05
N GLY A 1061 12.98 -13.63 25.93
CA GLY A 1061 13.68 -13.53 27.21
C GLY A 1061 15.18 -13.19 27.10
N VAL A 1062 15.61 -12.69 25.94
CA VAL A 1062 17.00 -12.29 25.67
C VAL A 1062 17.22 -10.83 26.10
N PRO A 1063 18.13 -10.53 27.04
CA PRO A 1063 18.42 -9.16 27.44
C PRO A 1063 19.03 -8.34 26.31
N GLN A 1064 18.60 -7.09 26.15
CA GLN A 1064 19.09 -6.18 25.11
C GLN A 1064 20.61 -5.95 25.20
N HIS A 1065 21.16 -5.90 26.42
CA HIS A 1065 22.60 -5.69 26.65
C HIS A 1065 23.48 -6.90 26.31
N GLN A 1066 22.89 -8.05 25.95
CA GLN A 1066 23.63 -9.26 25.55
C GLN A 1066 23.67 -9.46 24.03
N ALA A 1067 22.92 -8.66 23.28
CA ALA A 1067 22.90 -8.70 21.82
C ALA A 1067 24.07 -7.88 21.25
N CYS A 1068 24.87 -8.50 20.38
CA CYS A 1068 26.00 -7.90 19.68
C CYS A 1068 25.86 -8.17 18.17
N MET A 1069 26.24 -7.20 17.33
CA MET A 1069 26.15 -7.29 15.87
C MET A 1069 27.53 -7.25 15.23
N ALA A 1070 27.93 -8.35 14.59
CA ALA A 1070 29.03 -8.36 13.65
C ALA A 1070 28.52 -7.99 12.26
N VAL A 1071 29.40 -7.47 11.41
CA VAL A 1071 29.06 -7.04 10.05
C VAL A 1071 29.84 -7.88 9.05
N LEU A 1072 29.14 -8.76 8.34
CA LEU A 1072 29.68 -9.50 7.22
C LEU A 1072 29.71 -8.58 6.00
N ILE A 1073 30.86 -8.47 5.35
CA ILE A 1073 31.04 -7.71 4.12
C ILE A 1073 31.43 -8.72 3.05
N GLN A 1074 30.58 -8.85 2.04
CA GLN A 1074 30.65 -9.87 1.01
C GLN A 1074 30.69 -9.21 -0.37
N GLU A 1075 31.40 -9.80 -1.32
CA GLU A 1075 31.38 -9.35 -2.71
C GLU A 1075 29.98 -9.56 -3.34
N LEU A 1076 29.43 -8.52 -3.98
CA LEU A 1076 28.18 -8.63 -4.73
C LEU A 1076 28.47 -9.22 -6.12
N VAL A 1077 28.21 -10.51 -6.26
CA VAL A 1077 28.06 -11.17 -7.56
C VAL A 1077 26.81 -10.59 -8.23
N SER A 1078 26.94 -10.09 -9.46
CA SER A 1078 25.79 -9.54 -10.21
C SER A 1078 24.98 -10.68 -10.83
N PRO A 1079 23.72 -10.89 -10.42
CA PRO A 1079 22.94 -12.05 -10.84
C PRO A 1079 22.22 -11.82 -12.17
N GLU A 1080 22.12 -12.88 -12.98
CA GLU A 1080 21.07 -13.02 -13.98
C GLU A 1080 19.80 -13.57 -13.30
N LEU A 1081 19.98 -14.64 -12.53
CA LEU A 1081 18.97 -15.24 -11.65
C LEU A 1081 19.51 -15.32 -10.21
N SER A 1082 18.61 -15.21 -9.22
CA SER A 1082 18.87 -15.58 -7.82
C SER A 1082 17.96 -16.74 -7.43
N PHE A 1083 18.42 -17.59 -6.52
CA PHE A 1083 17.65 -18.73 -6.00
C PHE A 1083 17.72 -18.84 -4.48
N ILE A 1084 16.66 -19.41 -3.92
CA ILE A 1084 16.68 -20.05 -2.61
C ILE A 1084 16.29 -21.51 -2.84
N LEU A 1085 17.04 -22.46 -2.27
CA LEU A 1085 16.70 -23.88 -2.34
C LEU A 1085 16.80 -24.58 -1.00
N HIS A 1086 15.91 -25.54 -0.80
CA HIS A 1086 15.93 -26.49 0.32
C HIS A 1086 16.33 -27.85 -0.23
N THR A 1087 17.39 -28.46 0.32
CA THR A 1087 17.94 -29.72 -0.21
C THR A 1087 17.06 -30.95 0.07
N VAL A 1088 16.11 -30.81 0.99
CA VAL A 1088 14.98 -31.72 1.23
C VAL A 1088 13.67 -30.98 0.94
N ASN A 1089 12.70 -31.60 0.24
CA ASN A 1089 11.43 -30.97 -0.08
C ASN A 1089 10.67 -30.53 1.20
N PRO A 1090 10.41 -29.23 1.43
CA PRO A 1090 9.82 -28.72 2.67
C PRO A 1090 8.31 -29.01 2.82
N LEU A 1091 7.64 -29.51 1.78
CA LEU A 1091 6.22 -29.85 1.79
C LEU A 1091 5.99 -31.37 1.94
N GLU A 1092 6.67 -32.18 1.13
CA GLU A 1092 6.53 -33.65 1.15
C GLU A 1092 7.52 -34.34 2.11
N LYS A 1093 8.49 -33.61 2.67
CA LYS A 1093 9.64 -34.14 3.44
C LYS A 1093 10.51 -35.17 2.68
N ASP A 1094 10.41 -35.25 1.35
CA ASP A 1094 11.20 -36.16 0.52
C ASP A 1094 12.68 -35.75 0.48
N LYS A 1095 13.55 -36.59 1.04
CA LYS A 1095 15.01 -36.38 1.10
C LYS A 1095 15.73 -36.59 -0.23
N HIS A 1096 15.07 -37.15 -1.25
CA HIS A 1096 15.63 -37.34 -2.59
C HIS A 1096 15.34 -36.17 -3.55
N ARG A 1097 14.43 -35.26 -3.18
CA ARG A 1097 14.05 -34.11 -3.97
C ARG A 1097 14.48 -32.82 -3.28
N LEU A 1098 15.23 -31.97 -4.00
CA LEU A 1098 15.35 -30.57 -3.61
C LEU A 1098 14.15 -29.78 -4.13
N TYR A 1099 13.82 -28.71 -3.43
CA TYR A 1099 12.83 -27.72 -3.86
C TYR A 1099 13.52 -26.37 -3.98
N ALA A 1100 13.41 -25.72 -5.16
CA ALA A 1100 14.05 -24.44 -5.43
C ALA A 1100 13.05 -23.39 -5.93
N GLU A 1101 13.17 -22.18 -5.38
CA GLU A 1101 12.50 -20.98 -5.86
C GLU A 1101 13.53 -20.05 -6.52
N ILE A 1102 13.25 -19.58 -7.74
CA ILE A 1102 14.20 -18.81 -8.56
C ILE A 1102 13.52 -17.54 -9.09
N CYS A 1103 14.22 -16.40 -9.06
CA CYS A 1103 13.77 -15.13 -9.64
C CYS A 1103 14.85 -14.48 -10.53
N PRO A 1104 14.48 -13.71 -11.56
CA PRO A 1104 15.42 -12.84 -12.27
C PRO A 1104 15.92 -11.69 -11.39
N GLY A 1105 17.21 -11.34 -11.50
CA GLY A 1105 17.84 -10.29 -10.70
C GLY A 1105 18.18 -10.72 -9.28
N LEU A 1106 18.14 -9.78 -8.34
CA LEU A 1106 18.62 -9.90 -6.95
C LEU A 1106 17.64 -10.70 -6.05
N GLY A 1107 18.21 -11.49 -5.14
CA GLY A 1107 17.53 -12.51 -4.34
C GLY A 1107 16.65 -11.98 -3.21
N GLU A 1108 16.76 -10.70 -2.85
CA GLU A 1108 15.88 -10.01 -1.91
C GLU A 1108 14.40 -10.12 -2.31
N THR A 1109 14.13 -10.28 -3.62
CA THR A 1109 12.80 -10.57 -4.18
C THR A 1109 12.17 -11.85 -3.61
N LEU A 1110 12.98 -12.90 -3.39
CA LEU A 1110 12.55 -14.18 -2.81
C LEU A 1110 12.51 -14.12 -1.28
N ALA A 1111 13.56 -13.56 -0.68
CA ALA A 1111 13.75 -13.59 0.77
C ALA A 1111 12.70 -12.76 1.52
N SER A 1112 12.47 -11.51 1.08
CA SER A 1112 11.58 -10.55 1.75
C SER A 1112 10.08 -10.86 1.57
N ALA A 1113 9.69 -11.51 0.47
CA ALA A 1113 8.31 -11.63 -0.01
C ALA A 1113 7.54 -10.31 -0.25
N GLY A 1114 8.16 -9.14 -0.08
CA GLY A 1114 7.52 -7.83 -0.28
C GLY A 1114 7.18 -7.48 -1.74
N THR A 1115 7.52 -8.35 -2.70
CA THR A 1115 7.17 -8.19 -4.12
C THR A 1115 6.00 -9.11 -4.48
N ARG A 1116 4.86 -8.55 -4.88
CA ARG A 1116 3.68 -9.33 -5.32
C ARG A 1116 4.01 -10.21 -6.53
N GLY A 1117 3.89 -11.52 -6.36
CA GLY A 1117 4.00 -12.50 -7.44
C GLY A 1117 4.58 -13.83 -6.97
N SER A 1118 4.66 -14.76 -7.91
CA SER A 1118 5.22 -16.10 -7.71
C SER A 1118 6.60 -16.19 -8.40
N PRO A 1119 7.58 -16.88 -7.82
CA PRO A 1119 8.84 -17.21 -8.48
C PRO A 1119 8.68 -18.37 -9.46
N TYR A 1120 9.76 -18.72 -10.18
CA TYR A 1120 9.87 -20.08 -10.72
C TYR A 1120 9.96 -21.04 -9.54
N ARG A 1121 9.12 -22.06 -9.49
CA ARG A 1121 9.21 -23.14 -8.49
C ARG A 1121 9.53 -24.44 -9.21
N MET A 1122 10.61 -25.11 -8.81
CA MET A 1122 11.00 -26.41 -9.34
C MET A 1122 11.20 -27.44 -8.23
N LEU A 1123 10.80 -28.68 -8.51
CA LEU A 1123 11.31 -29.86 -7.82
C LEU A 1123 12.37 -30.52 -8.70
N VAL A 1124 13.48 -30.95 -8.11
CA VAL A 1124 14.53 -31.70 -8.81
C VAL A 1124 14.93 -32.93 -8.01
N ASN A 1125 14.93 -34.10 -8.66
CA ASN A 1125 15.47 -35.33 -8.10
C ASN A 1125 17.01 -35.23 -8.05
N LYS A 1126 17.59 -35.30 -6.85
CA LYS A 1126 19.05 -35.15 -6.64
C LYS A 1126 19.90 -36.21 -7.33
N ALA A 1127 19.35 -37.40 -7.59
CA ALA A 1127 20.08 -38.51 -8.19
C ALA A 1127 19.98 -38.55 -9.74
N THR A 1128 18.82 -38.22 -10.31
CA THR A 1128 18.62 -38.25 -11.77
C THR A 1128 18.77 -36.88 -12.44
N GLY A 1129 18.62 -35.79 -11.68
CA GLY A 1129 18.46 -34.43 -12.22
C GLY A 1129 17.11 -34.19 -12.91
N GLU A 1130 16.19 -35.16 -12.87
CA GLU A 1130 14.84 -35.00 -13.39
C GLU A 1130 14.13 -33.87 -12.65
N MET A 1131 13.58 -32.91 -13.40
CA MET A 1131 12.96 -31.70 -12.88
C MET A 1131 11.48 -31.62 -13.24
N THR A 1132 10.69 -30.95 -12.39
CA THR A 1132 9.29 -30.62 -12.65
C THR A 1132 9.02 -29.17 -12.27
N MET A 1133 8.48 -28.38 -13.19
CA MET A 1133 8.00 -27.03 -12.89
C MET A 1133 6.67 -27.11 -12.14
N LEU A 1134 6.58 -26.38 -11.03
CA LEU A 1134 5.35 -26.19 -10.25
C LEU A 1134 4.71 -24.83 -10.58
N SER A 1135 5.52 -23.79 -10.79
CA SER A 1135 5.09 -22.48 -11.29
C SER A 1135 6.17 -21.83 -12.15
N PHE A 1136 5.72 -20.95 -13.04
CA PHE A 1136 6.60 -20.00 -13.74
C PHE A 1136 6.55 -18.64 -13.05
N CYS A 1137 7.65 -17.90 -13.14
CA CYS A 1137 7.80 -16.60 -12.51
C CYS A 1137 6.86 -15.58 -13.12
N ASN A 1138 6.22 -14.74 -12.30
CA ASN A 1138 5.26 -13.72 -12.76
C ASN A 1138 5.50 -12.32 -12.16
N TYR A 1139 6.63 -12.07 -11.51
CA TYR A 1139 6.97 -10.75 -10.96
C TYR A 1139 6.99 -9.68 -12.06
N SER A 1140 6.29 -8.57 -11.84
CA SER A 1140 6.28 -7.43 -12.76
C SER A 1140 7.66 -6.79 -12.93
N THR A 1141 8.50 -6.83 -11.88
CA THR A 1141 9.84 -6.23 -11.88
C THR A 1141 10.87 -7.12 -11.19
N SER A 1142 12.08 -7.20 -11.76
CA SER A 1142 13.29 -7.69 -11.08
C SER A 1142 14.01 -6.55 -10.37
N LEU A 1143 14.49 -6.79 -9.15
CA LEU A 1143 15.48 -5.92 -8.50
C LEU A 1143 16.85 -6.13 -9.16
N VAL A 1144 17.54 -5.04 -9.54
CA VAL A 1144 18.89 -5.10 -10.13
C VAL A 1144 19.79 -3.99 -9.56
N PRO A 1145 21.13 -4.18 -9.55
CA PRO A 1145 22.05 -3.15 -9.07
C PRO A 1145 21.87 -1.79 -9.78
N ALA A 1146 21.73 -0.72 -9.00
CA ALA A 1146 21.77 0.65 -9.51
C ALA A 1146 23.21 1.03 -9.84
N MET A 1147 23.62 0.78 -11.08
CA MET A 1147 24.88 1.32 -11.58
C MET A 1147 24.78 2.84 -11.76
N PRO A 1148 25.79 3.63 -11.34
CA PRO A 1148 25.83 5.05 -11.61
C PRO A 1148 25.60 5.30 -13.10
N LYS A 1149 24.76 6.30 -13.44
CA LYS A 1149 24.55 6.69 -14.84
C LYS A 1149 25.88 7.22 -15.39
N ASN A 1150 26.64 6.34 -16.05
CA ASN A 1150 27.89 6.67 -16.71
C ASN A 1150 27.65 7.72 -17.81
N ARG A 1151 27.66 9.00 -17.44
CA ARG A 1151 27.93 10.11 -18.36
C ARG A 1151 29.41 10.14 -18.70
N SER A 1152 29.81 9.06 -19.38
CA SER A 1152 30.93 8.96 -20.31
C SER A 1152 32.36 9.05 -19.75
N PHE A 1153 33.17 8.08 -20.16
CA PHE A 1153 34.63 8.23 -20.30
C PHE A 1153 35.03 9.39 -21.25
N ILE A 1154 34.08 9.98 -21.98
CA ILE A 1154 34.30 11.10 -22.91
C ILE A 1154 34.46 12.43 -22.15
N ALA A 1155 33.67 12.68 -21.10
CA ALA A 1155 33.72 13.93 -20.33
C ALA A 1155 35.07 14.15 -19.62
N LEU A 1156 35.73 13.07 -19.19
CA LEU A 1156 37.08 13.12 -18.58
C LEU A 1156 38.17 13.58 -19.56
N ARG A 1157 37.92 13.55 -20.88
CA ARG A 1157 38.88 14.03 -21.89
C ARG A 1157 38.85 15.55 -22.06
N GLU A 1158 37.79 16.24 -21.63
CA GLU A 1158 37.62 17.69 -21.81
C GLU A 1158 38.03 18.54 -20.59
N GLY A 1159 38.54 17.93 -19.51
CA GLY A 1159 39.09 18.67 -18.36
C GLY A 1159 38.09 19.51 -17.55
N LYS A 1160 36.78 19.37 -17.81
CA LYS A 1160 35.73 20.09 -17.06
C LYS A 1160 35.42 19.38 -15.74
N THR A 1161 36.11 19.80 -14.69
CA THR A 1161 35.75 19.54 -13.29
C THR A 1161 34.41 20.20 -12.95
N THR A 1162 33.30 19.55 -13.29
CA THR A 1162 32.03 19.81 -12.62
C THR A 1162 32.09 19.22 -11.21
N GLN A 1163 32.13 20.10 -10.19
CA GLN A 1163 31.70 19.74 -8.84
C GLN A 1163 30.21 19.38 -8.91
N GLN A 1164 29.91 18.11 -9.16
CA GLN A 1164 28.53 17.63 -9.06
C GLN A 1164 28.20 17.48 -7.58
N ALA A 1165 27.09 18.10 -7.18
CA ALA A 1165 26.49 17.83 -5.88
C ALA A 1165 26.28 16.31 -5.76
N THR A 1166 26.94 15.70 -4.78
CA THR A 1166 26.66 14.32 -4.38
C THR A 1166 25.20 14.28 -3.91
N PRO A 1167 24.28 13.58 -4.60
CA PRO A 1167 23.00 13.30 -4.00
C PRO A 1167 23.24 12.50 -2.72
N GLN A 1168 22.47 12.74 -1.67
CA GLN A 1168 22.50 11.89 -0.48
C GLN A 1168 22.03 10.48 -0.89
N LEU A 1169 22.98 9.57 -1.05
CA LEU A 1169 22.73 8.19 -1.46
C LEU A 1169 22.23 7.40 -0.25
N THR A 1170 20.93 7.17 -0.20
CA THR A 1170 20.31 6.23 0.75
C THR A 1170 20.56 4.78 0.30
N PRO A 1171 20.58 3.79 1.20
CA PRO A 1171 20.63 2.37 0.84
C PRO A 1171 19.62 1.97 -0.26
N SER A 1172 18.39 2.51 -0.20
CA SER A 1172 17.33 2.30 -1.20
C SER A 1172 17.65 2.82 -2.60
N SER A 1173 18.60 3.75 -2.75
CA SER A 1173 19.04 4.27 -4.06
C SER A 1173 20.08 3.38 -4.76
N LEU A 1174 20.61 2.37 -4.06
CA LEU A 1174 21.61 1.44 -4.58
C LEU A 1174 21.01 0.29 -5.40
N VAL A 1175 19.69 0.08 -5.35
CA VAL A 1175 18.98 -0.93 -6.15
C VAL A 1175 17.90 -0.24 -6.98
N LYS A 1176 17.63 -0.75 -8.18
CA LYS A 1176 16.55 -0.28 -9.04
C LYS A 1176 15.65 -1.43 -9.47
N SER A 1177 14.35 -1.18 -9.54
CA SER A 1177 13.41 -2.10 -10.20
C SER A 1177 13.54 -1.97 -11.73
N ARG A 1178 13.55 -3.10 -12.43
CA ARG A 1178 13.48 -3.22 -13.89
C ARG A 1178 12.26 -4.05 -14.24
N VAL A 1179 11.37 -3.53 -15.09
CA VAL A 1179 10.22 -4.30 -15.59
C VAL A 1179 10.70 -5.54 -16.34
N MET A 1180 10.09 -6.68 -16.07
CA MET A 1180 10.41 -7.95 -16.73
C MET A 1180 9.67 -8.07 -18.07
N ASP A 1181 10.34 -8.63 -19.08
CA ASP A 1181 9.71 -9.15 -20.29
C ASP A 1181 10.07 -10.62 -20.37
N TYR A 1182 9.11 -11.50 -20.07
CA TYR A 1182 9.42 -12.94 -19.98
C TYR A 1182 9.64 -13.58 -21.36
N THR A 1183 9.31 -12.90 -22.47
CA THR A 1183 9.55 -13.40 -23.84
C THR A 1183 11.03 -13.58 -24.19
N ILE A 1184 11.91 -12.89 -23.46
CA ILE A 1184 13.37 -12.95 -23.63
C ILE A 1184 14.09 -13.64 -22.45
N GLU A 1185 13.34 -14.19 -21.49
CA GLU A 1185 13.87 -14.84 -20.29
C GLU A 1185 14.08 -16.35 -20.54
N PRO A 1186 15.32 -16.87 -20.59
CA PRO A 1186 15.59 -18.26 -20.96
C PRO A 1186 14.89 -19.26 -20.03
N MET A 1187 14.79 -18.93 -18.74
CA MET A 1187 14.12 -19.78 -17.75
C MET A 1187 12.63 -20.04 -18.08
N THR A 1188 11.95 -19.11 -18.78
CA THR A 1188 10.57 -19.28 -19.26
C THR A 1188 10.49 -20.20 -20.47
N HIS A 1189 11.24 -19.91 -21.53
CA HIS A 1189 10.99 -20.48 -22.85
C HIS A 1189 11.95 -21.60 -23.27
N ASP A 1190 13.12 -21.74 -22.62
CA ASP A 1190 14.11 -22.76 -22.95
C ASP A 1190 14.11 -23.90 -21.92
N LEU A 1191 13.54 -25.05 -22.33
CA LEU A 1191 13.54 -26.28 -21.53
C LEU A 1191 14.97 -26.84 -21.32
N GLY A 1192 15.86 -26.69 -22.30
CA GLY A 1192 17.26 -27.13 -22.18
C GLY A 1192 18.01 -26.33 -21.13
N TYR A 1193 17.79 -25.01 -21.09
CA TYR A 1193 18.30 -24.14 -20.03
C TYR A 1193 17.76 -24.53 -18.65
N ARG A 1194 16.44 -24.76 -18.52
CA ARG A 1194 15.84 -25.24 -17.25
C ARG A 1194 16.47 -26.54 -16.75
N VAL A 1195 16.64 -27.53 -17.64
CA VAL A 1195 17.27 -28.81 -17.32
C VAL A 1195 18.74 -28.63 -16.92
N HIS A 1196 19.48 -27.75 -17.62
CA HIS A 1196 20.87 -27.42 -17.25
C HIS A 1196 20.97 -26.84 -15.83
N ILE A 1197 20.14 -25.83 -15.51
CA ILE A 1197 20.10 -25.23 -14.17
C ILE A 1197 19.69 -26.26 -13.11
N ALA A 1198 18.68 -27.08 -13.37
CA ALA A 1198 18.25 -28.14 -12.46
C ALA A 1198 19.39 -29.12 -12.11
N HIS A 1199 20.15 -29.59 -13.10
CA HIS A 1199 21.32 -30.44 -12.87
C HIS A 1199 22.40 -29.76 -12.04
N ARG A 1200 22.68 -28.46 -12.29
CA ARG A 1200 23.67 -27.69 -11.52
C ARG A 1200 23.23 -27.53 -10.06
N LEU A 1201 21.98 -27.14 -9.80
CA LEU A 1201 21.43 -27.00 -8.45
C LEU A 1201 21.36 -28.35 -7.70
N ALA A 1202 21.06 -29.46 -8.39
CA ALA A 1202 21.11 -30.80 -7.81
C ALA A 1202 22.53 -31.17 -7.35
N GLY A 1203 23.55 -30.86 -8.16
CA GLY A 1203 24.95 -31.00 -7.76
C GLY A 1203 25.28 -30.20 -6.50
N VAL A 1204 24.89 -28.91 -6.46
CA VAL A 1204 25.16 -28.02 -5.32
C VAL A 1204 24.50 -28.54 -4.04
N ALA A 1205 23.24 -28.97 -4.12
CA ALA A 1205 22.52 -29.55 -2.99
C ALA A 1205 23.23 -30.77 -2.39
N VAL A 1206 23.68 -31.71 -3.24
CA VAL A 1206 24.41 -32.92 -2.79
C VAL A 1206 25.77 -32.58 -2.20
N ALA A 1207 26.51 -31.63 -2.79
CA ALA A 1207 27.81 -31.19 -2.27
C ALA A 1207 27.68 -30.51 -0.90
N LEU A 1208 26.71 -29.61 -0.73
CA LEU A 1208 26.50 -28.91 0.54
C LEU A 1208 25.98 -29.83 1.64
N GLU A 1209 25.10 -30.79 1.34
CA GLU A 1209 24.67 -31.80 2.34
C GLU A 1209 25.83 -32.64 2.88
N ALA A 1210 26.83 -32.93 2.03
CA ALA A 1210 28.01 -33.70 2.41
C ALA A 1210 29.03 -32.88 3.22
N GLU A 1211 29.31 -31.64 2.81
CA GLU A 1211 30.34 -30.77 3.44
C GLU A 1211 29.85 -30.02 4.70
N LEU A 1212 28.52 -29.87 4.86
CA LEU A 1212 27.88 -29.19 6.00
C LEU A 1212 27.02 -30.15 6.86
N GLU A 1213 27.22 -31.47 6.70
CA GLU A 1213 26.68 -32.55 7.55
C GLU A 1213 25.16 -32.54 7.77
N GLY A 1214 24.37 -32.25 6.73
CA GLY A 1214 22.91 -32.39 6.79
C GLY A 1214 22.13 -31.50 5.82
N PRO A 1215 20.78 -31.59 5.81
CA PRO A 1215 19.91 -30.77 4.97
C PRO A 1215 20.18 -29.26 5.09
N GLN A 1216 20.22 -28.56 3.96
CA GLN A 1216 20.56 -27.13 3.90
C GLN A 1216 19.44 -26.28 3.29
N ASP A 1217 19.33 -25.06 3.80
CA ASP A 1217 18.58 -23.93 3.27
C ASP A 1217 19.61 -22.94 2.68
N VAL A 1218 19.63 -22.84 1.36
CA VAL A 1218 20.74 -22.30 0.57
C VAL A 1218 20.27 -21.11 -0.26
N GLU A 1219 20.93 -19.97 -0.09
CA GLU A 1219 20.72 -18.78 -0.92
C GLU A 1219 21.90 -18.65 -1.90
N GLY A 1220 21.60 -18.39 -3.17
CA GLY A 1220 22.63 -18.28 -4.21
C GLY A 1220 22.19 -17.53 -5.45
N VAL A 1221 23.13 -17.36 -6.38
CA VAL A 1221 22.92 -16.67 -7.65
C VAL A 1221 23.53 -17.42 -8.82
N ILE A 1222 22.98 -17.18 -10.00
CA ILE A 1222 23.48 -17.68 -11.29
C ILE A 1222 23.97 -16.46 -12.08
N SER A 1223 25.21 -16.54 -12.58
CA SER A 1223 25.86 -15.47 -13.35
C SER A 1223 26.68 -16.14 -14.46
N GLY A 1224 26.17 -16.09 -15.70
CA GLY A 1224 26.57 -17.04 -16.74
C GLY A 1224 26.36 -18.51 -16.30
N ASP A 1225 27.29 -19.39 -16.63
CA ASP A 1225 27.23 -20.82 -16.27
C ASP A 1225 27.63 -21.13 -14.81
N ALA A 1226 28.06 -20.10 -14.05
CA ALA A 1226 28.54 -20.24 -12.68
C ALA A 1226 27.37 -20.13 -11.68
N VAL A 1227 27.29 -21.11 -10.78
CA VAL A 1227 26.38 -21.10 -9.63
C VAL A 1227 27.18 -20.64 -8.41
N TRP A 1228 26.80 -19.52 -7.83
CA TRP A 1228 27.44 -18.93 -6.65
C TRP A 1228 26.57 -19.14 -5.43
N VAL A 1229 27.11 -19.77 -4.39
CA VAL A 1229 26.43 -19.86 -3.08
C VAL A 1229 26.81 -18.64 -2.27
N VAL A 1230 25.83 -17.83 -1.88
CA VAL A 1230 26.05 -16.59 -1.11
C VAL A 1230 25.75 -16.77 0.38
N GLN A 1231 24.93 -17.75 0.74
CA GLN A 1231 24.63 -18.11 2.13
C GLN A 1231 24.14 -19.57 2.20
N SER A 1232 24.43 -20.27 3.30
CA SER A 1232 23.81 -21.54 3.65
C SER A 1232 23.46 -21.53 5.14
N ARG A 1233 22.43 -22.26 5.54
CA ARG A 1233 22.10 -22.55 6.95
C ARG A 1233 21.46 -23.94 7.05
N PRO A 1234 21.52 -24.62 8.21
CA PRO A 1234 20.81 -25.88 8.41
C PRO A 1234 19.31 -25.74 8.12
N GLN A 1235 18.75 -26.65 7.33
CA GLN A 1235 17.33 -26.63 6.99
C GLN A 1235 16.50 -27.07 8.21
N PRO A 1236 15.44 -26.32 8.61
CA PRO A 1236 14.52 -26.76 9.65
C PRO A 1236 13.61 -27.88 9.12
N VAL A 1237 14.05 -29.13 9.30
CA VAL A 1237 13.26 -30.33 9.05
C VAL A 1237 12.60 -30.73 10.37
N SER A 1238 11.28 -30.66 10.48
CA SER A 1238 10.56 -31.31 11.58
C SER A 1238 10.57 -32.82 11.36
N ASP A 1239 10.74 -33.59 12.43
CA ASP A 1239 10.47 -35.04 12.41
C ASP A 1239 8.96 -35.31 12.15
#